data_AF-A0A1A2CMR8-F1
#
_entry.id   AF-A0A1A2CMR8-F1
#
_cell.length_a   1.000
_cell.length_b   1.000
_cell.length_c   1.000
_cell.angle_alpha   90.00
_cell.angle_beta   90.00
_cell.angle_gamma   90.00
#
_symmetry.space_group_name_H-M   'P 1'
#
loop_
_entity.id
_entity.type
_entity.pdbx_description
1 polymer ?
#
loop_
_entity_poly.entity_id
_entity_poly.type
_entity_poly.pdbx_seq_one_letter_code
_entity_poly.pdbx_strand_id
1 'polypeptide(L)'
;MVPYPAMSVAPGSTMTEIVHDLPPVTRSGLTELAPLLDALAAVAVRGEVPGPELLARVAQARSRLSILASPPADGEPYSRSILRVDDEVEIMLARWRPGHSCAPHDHGGSGGFVIPVEGSFMERRFSWDGPRLGVAEKAIRPEGAPIRITPDVIHDMTAGPYGLTLHFYSPPAAGMRVFDMERAEVLELVGNYGAWIPQGNHPRVPFAQATPKSQLMPLIWVAHTTHYRGGSAEFAVAAVTMARELAAANPDAEVVVSGLHHKADFAAQLAQFAGSGRRLSELHLISHAGMYGPMFGSTDWPEQFSPHEWREMAIPFSPNGRAYFHACRTARWFAPFFADVFGVPTFGNYNYTTVSARKDRFAWAGRHPAARPSLYMIAAPGKKSHGWSGSIRKYSGCAAEPLIQSLPAASQPERSYDRVAELYDRAYADIKVREAEWQWMAERVGQARTELGRGLRVLEIGCGNGALLRELDDRGDIEFGIGVDSSAGMLDKARERSRDHSRLRFVKVNGPDLDIPDDHVDVVISFLSFRYLDWDPVMAEIRRVLAPAGRLWVVDMVQHPVRARELGVLARSSVAHLRTRRARPQFAKDLTALTTHPDWLNMVQHNPIRAEHEYQWYFASRFPGTRLETLTATRSARVVAFDSGPLDKGHTAPLTYP
;
A
#
# COMPACT_ATOMS: atom_id res chain seq x y z
N MET A 1 54.77 -37.45 -5.25
CA MET A 1 53.58 -36.99 -4.50
C MET A 1 53.90 -35.57 -4.02
N VAL A 2 53.50 -34.57 -4.80
CA VAL A 2 53.62 -33.14 -4.45
C VAL A 2 52.19 -32.61 -4.48
N PRO A 3 51.67 -32.03 -3.40
CA PRO A 3 50.32 -31.47 -3.40
C PRO A 3 50.32 -30.19 -4.25
N TYR A 4 49.36 -30.09 -5.18
CA TYR A 4 49.03 -28.82 -5.84
C TYR A 4 48.44 -27.86 -4.78
N PRO A 5 48.81 -26.56 -4.78
CA PRO A 5 48.24 -25.62 -3.84
C PRO A 5 46.80 -25.31 -4.27
N ALA A 6 45.85 -25.41 -3.34
CA ALA A 6 44.55 -24.80 -3.50
C ALA A 6 44.75 -23.27 -3.58
N MET A 7 44.33 -22.64 -4.67
CA MET A 7 44.28 -21.17 -4.75
C MET A 7 43.21 -20.67 -3.78
N SER A 8 43.65 -20.19 -2.62
CA SER A 8 42.87 -19.37 -1.72
C SER A 8 42.82 -17.95 -2.30
N VAL A 9 41.76 -17.61 -3.02
CA VAL A 9 41.48 -16.20 -3.37
C VAL A 9 40.84 -15.55 -2.14
N ALA A 10 41.47 -14.50 -1.62
CA ALA A 10 40.95 -13.76 -0.48
C ALA A 10 39.66 -13.00 -0.87
N PRO A 11 38.68 -12.85 0.04
CA PRO A 11 37.51 -12.01 -0.22
C PRO A 11 37.96 -10.56 -0.48
N GLY A 12 37.59 -10.00 -1.63
CA GLY A 12 37.92 -8.62 -2.02
C GLY A 12 38.94 -8.45 -3.16
N SER A 13 39.35 -9.53 -3.85
CA SER A 13 40.28 -9.41 -4.98
C SER A 13 39.65 -8.73 -6.19
N THR A 14 40.29 -7.66 -6.68
CA THR A 14 39.85 -6.97 -7.90
C THR A 14 40.18 -7.81 -9.14
N MET A 15 39.45 -7.63 -10.26
CA MET A 15 39.69 -8.36 -11.51
C MET A 15 41.16 -8.29 -11.98
N THR A 16 41.85 -7.20 -11.66
CA THR A 16 43.28 -7.00 -11.92
C THR A 16 44.16 -8.04 -11.19
N GLU A 17 43.83 -8.41 -9.95
CA GLU A 17 44.61 -9.37 -9.15
C GLU A 17 44.43 -10.82 -9.64
N ILE A 18 43.20 -11.23 -9.97
CA ILE A 18 42.91 -12.58 -10.53
C ILE A 18 43.66 -12.78 -11.86
N VAL A 19 43.76 -11.74 -12.68
CA VAL A 19 44.50 -11.78 -13.94
C VAL A 19 46.00 -11.99 -13.69
N HIS A 20 46.58 -11.49 -12.60
CA HIS A 20 48.03 -11.56 -12.38
C HIS A 20 48.58 -12.94 -12.03
N ASP A 21 47.74 -13.91 -11.64
CA ASP A 21 48.17 -15.27 -11.25
C ASP A 21 47.97 -16.32 -12.35
N LEU A 22 47.31 -15.98 -13.47
CA LEU A 22 47.00 -16.93 -14.54
C LEU A 22 48.16 -17.09 -15.55
N PRO A 23 48.20 -18.13 -16.40
CA PRO A 23 49.15 -18.21 -17.52
C PRO A 23 48.94 -17.06 -18.53
N PRO A 24 49.98 -16.57 -19.24
CA PRO A 24 49.86 -15.40 -20.14
C PRO A 24 48.73 -15.49 -21.18
N VAL A 25 48.50 -16.68 -21.72
CA VAL A 25 47.43 -16.96 -22.70
C VAL A 25 46.04 -16.76 -22.07
N THR A 26 45.87 -17.21 -20.84
CA THR A 26 44.63 -17.08 -20.05
C THR A 26 44.38 -15.63 -19.64
N ARG A 27 45.45 -14.87 -19.31
CA ARG A 27 45.37 -13.43 -18.98
C ARG A 27 44.81 -12.61 -20.13
N SER A 28 45.36 -12.78 -21.33
CA SER A 28 44.91 -12.06 -22.53
C SER A 28 43.44 -12.34 -22.82
N GLY A 29 43.02 -13.61 -22.69
CA GLY A 29 41.63 -14.01 -22.88
C GLY A 29 40.66 -13.36 -21.90
N LEU A 30 41.03 -13.24 -20.61
CA LEU A 30 40.16 -12.60 -19.60
C LEU A 30 40.02 -11.08 -19.83
N THR A 31 41.13 -10.40 -20.16
CA THR A 31 41.14 -8.95 -20.43
C THR A 31 40.23 -8.58 -21.61
N GLU A 32 40.20 -9.39 -22.67
CA GLU A 32 39.32 -9.17 -23.82
C GLU A 32 37.83 -9.41 -23.50
N LEU A 33 37.55 -10.28 -22.52
CA LEU A 33 36.17 -10.60 -22.11
C LEU A 33 35.62 -9.67 -21.03
N ALA A 34 36.46 -8.88 -20.37
CA ALA A 34 36.08 -7.97 -19.30
C ALA A 34 34.82 -7.13 -19.60
N PRO A 35 34.70 -6.42 -20.75
CA PRO A 35 33.50 -5.61 -21.04
C PRO A 35 32.22 -6.42 -21.23
N LEU A 36 32.33 -7.71 -21.60
CA LEU A 36 31.19 -8.62 -21.68
C LEU A 36 30.79 -9.10 -20.29
N LEU A 37 31.77 -9.51 -19.47
CA LEU A 37 31.54 -9.98 -18.11
C LEU A 37 30.98 -8.88 -17.21
N ASP A 38 31.45 -7.64 -17.34
CA ASP A 38 30.92 -6.47 -16.63
C ASP A 38 29.45 -6.20 -16.98
N ALA A 39 29.10 -6.26 -18.27
CA ALA A 39 27.73 -6.04 -18.71
C ALA A 39 26.77 -7.13 -18.20
N LEU A 40 27.22 -8.39 -18.20
CA LEU A 40 26.46 -9.52 -17.66
C LEU A 40 26.35 -9.48 -16.13
N ALA A 41 27.42 -9.06 -15.44
CA ALA A 41 27.42 -8.84 -14.00
C ALA A 41 26.37 -7.80 -13.60
N ALA A 42 26.31 -6.67 -14.30
CA ALA A 42 25.30 -5.64 -14.05
C ALA A 42 23.87 -6.16 -14.22
N VAL A 43 23.63 -7.08 -15.16
CA VAL A 43 22.32 -7.76 -15.32
C VAL A 43 22.01 -8.65 -14.12
N ALA A 44 23.00 -9.42 -13.65
CA ALA A 44 22.84 -10.31 -12.49
C ALA A 44 22.55 -9.53 -11.19
N VAL A 45 23.26 -8.42 -10.96
CA VAL A 45 23.05 -7.51 -9.81
C VAL A 45 21.65 -6.90 -9.78
N ARG A 46 21.03 -6.68 -10.95
CA ARG A 46 19.63 -6.24 -11.06
C ARG A 46 18.60 -7.37 -10.91
N GLY A 47 19.03 -8.64 -10.80
CA GLY A 47 18.14 -9.80 -10.72
C GLY A 47 17.41 -10.13 -12.04
N GLU A 48 17.97 -9.68 -13.16
CA GLU A 48 17.45 -9.86 -14.52
C GLU A 48 18.14 -11.03 -15.24
N VAL A 49 17.68 -11.37 -16.45
CA VAL A 49 18.36 -12.30 -17.38
C VAL A 49 18.86 -11.53 -18.61
N PRO A 50 19.99 -11.93 -19.22
CA PRO A 50 20.57 -11.20 -20.33
C PRO A 50 19.69 -11.24 -21.57
N GLY A 51 19.54 -10.08 -22.21
CA GLY A 51 18.81 -9.96 -23.47
C GLY A 51 19.58 -10.52 -24.69
N PRO A 52 18.92 -10.60 -25.87
CA PRO A 52 19.47 -11.23 -27.07
C PRO A 52 20.83 -10.68 -27.53
N GLU A 53 21.07 -9.37 -27.37
CA GLU A 53 22.33 -8.74 -27.76
C GLU A 53 23.51 -9.25 -26.93
N LEU A 54 23.35 -9.34 -25.61
CA LEU A 54 24.38 -9.88 -24.73
C LEU A 54 24.59 -11.37 -24.97
N LEU A 55 23.53 -12.13 -25.22
CA LEU A 55 23.63 -13.55 -25.55
C LEU A 55 24.39 -13.78 -26.87
N ALA A 56 24.18 -12.92 -27.88
CA ALA A 56 24.95 -12.98 -29.13
C ALA A 56 26.44 -12.71 -28.90
N ARG A 57 26.78 -11.75 -28.02
CA ARG A 57 28.17 -11.50 -27.61
C ARG A 57 28.78 -12.68 -26.85
N VAL A 58 28.01 -13.38 -26.02
CA VAL A 58 28.45 -14.62 -25.37
C VAL A 58 28.74 -15.71 -26.39
N ALA A 59 27.88 -15.87 -27.41
CA ALA A 59 28.11 -16.83 -28.49
C ALA A 59 29.39 -16.53 -29.27
N GLN A 60 29.67 -15.25 -29.57
CA GLN A 60 30.93 -14.82 -30.20
C GLN A 60 32.17 -15.08 -29.32
N ALA A 61 32.01 -15.02 -28.00
CA ALA A 61 33.06 -15.27 -27.02
C ALA A 61 33.30 -16.76 -26.70
N ARG A 62 32.50 -17.68 -27.26
CA ARG A 62 32.48 -19.11 -26.93
C ARG A 62 33.86 -19.77 -26.90
N SER A 63 34.67 -19.61 -27.96
CA SER A 63 35.98 -20.27 -28.05
C SER A 63 36.94 -19.83 -26.95
N ARG A 64 36.90 -18.53 -26.59
CA ARG A 64 37.70 -17.96 -25.51
C ARG A 64 37.24 -18.47 -24.15
N LEU A 65 35.93 -18.46 -23.89
CA LEU A 65 35.36 -19.02 -22.66
C LEU A 65 35.72 -20.51 -22.51
N SER A 66 35.71 -21.27 -23.60
CA SER A 66 36.10 -22.68 -23.59
C SER A 66 37.58 -22.86 -23.17
N ILE A 67 38.51 -22.06 -23.70
CA ILE A 67 39.93 -22.13 -23.31
C ILE A 67 40.15 -21.81 -21.83
N LEU A 68 39.33 -20.94 -21.24
CA LEU A 68 39.43 -20.56 -19.82
C LEU A 68 38.92 -21.62 -18.85
N ALA A 69 38.12 -22.58 -19.31
CA ALA A 69 37.51 -23.59 -18.44
C ALA A 69 38.39 -24.85 -18.31
N SER A 70 38.83 -25.12 -17.09
CA SER A 70 39.62 -26.31 -16.73
C SER A 70 38.82 -27.61 -16.90
N PRO A 71 39.46 -28.78 -17.12
CA PRO A 71 38.77 -30.06 -17.07
C PRO A 71 38.32 -30.41 -15.62
N PRO A 72 37.22 -31.17 -15.45
CA PRO A 72 36.76 -31.65 -14.13
C PRO A 72 37.77 -32.60 -13.49
N ALA A 73 37.92 -32.53 -12.16
CA ALA A 73 38.72 -33.51 -11.42
C ALA A 73 38.02 -34.87 -11.36
N ASP A 74 38.75 -35.92 -11.01
CA ASP A 74 38.20 -37.28 -10.95
C ASP A 74 37.07 -37.37 -9.91
N GLY A 75 35.93 -37.92 -10.34
CA GLY A 75 34.72 -38.03 -9.52
C GLY A 75 33.81 -36.80 -9.51
N GLU A 76 34.22 -35.66 -10.07
CA GLU A 76 33.40 -34.45 -10.15
C GLU A 76 32.60 -34.40 -11.46
N PRO A 77 31.30 -34.01 -11.43
CA PRO A 77 30.48 -33.91 -12.63
C PRO A 77 30.89 -32.75 -13.54
N TYR A 78 31.48 -31.70 -12.99
CA TYR A 78 31.99 -30.53 -13.71
C TYR A 78 33.11 -29.84 -12.93
N SER A 79 33.97 -29.09 -13.62
CA SER A 79 35.00 -28.23 -13.00
C SER A 79 34.45 -26.86 -12.63
N ARG A 80 35.04 -26.17 -11.66
CA ARG A 80 34.74 -24.76 -11.37
C ARG A 80 35.94 -23.89 -11.74
N SER A 81 35.79 -23.04 -12.75
CA SER A 81 36.77 -22.03 -13.13
C SER A 81 36.23 -20.65 -12.79
N ILE A 82 36.62 -20.12 -11.62
CA ILE A 82 36.20 -18.79 -11.16
C ILE A 82 36.85 -17.72 -12.03
N LEU A 83 36.04 -16.84 -12.62
CA LEU A 83 36.50 -15.73 -13.44
C LEU A 83 36.58 -14.42 -12.65
N ARG A 84 35.66 -14.21 -11.71
CA ARG A 84 35.56 -13.01 -10.87
C ARG A 84 34.72 -13.31 -9.62
N VAL A 85 35.15 -12.79 -8.48
CA VAL A 85 34.33 -12.68 -7.26
C VAL A 85 34.63 -11.32 -6.65
N ASP A 86 33.60 -10.53 -6.39
CA ASP A 86 33.66 -9.29 -5.61
C ASP A 86 32.47 -9.21 -4.65
N ASP A 87 32.22 -8.05 -4.03
CA ASP A 87 31.12 -7.88 -3.07
C ASP A 87 29.72 -7.99 -3.71
N GLU A 88 29.60 -7.85 -5.04
CA GLU A 88 28.32 -7.80 -5.75
C GLU A 88 28.02 -9.09 -6.54
N VAL A 89 29.03 -9.76 -7.10
CA VAL A 89 28.82 -10.91 -8.00
C VAL A 89 29.95 -11.96 -7.97
N GLU A 90 29.55 -13.23 -8.10
CA GLU A 90 30.44 -14.34 -8.49
C GLU A 90 30.17 -14.73 -9.96
N ILE A 91 31.25 -14.80 -10.76
CA ILE A 91 31.24 -15.25 -12.15
C ILE A 91 32.12 -16.49 -12.26
N MET A 92 31.57 -17.59 -12.79
CA MET A 92 32.33 -18.82 -13.00
C MET A 92 31.94 -19.57 -14.27
N LEU A 93 32.89 -20.33 -14.79
CA LEU A 93 32.67 -21.33 -15.83
C LEU A 93 32.59 -22.72 -15.22
N ALA A 94 31.70 -23.56 -15.76
CA ALA A 94 31.61 -24.96 -15.43
C ALA A 94 31.74 -25.85 -16.68
N ARG A 95 32.83 -26.62 -16.76
CA ARG A 95 33.03 -27.61 -17.83
C ARG A 95 32.58 -28.98 -17.35
N TRP A 96 31.61 -29.55 -18.05
CA TRP A 96 30.89 -30.75 -17.63
C TRP A 96 31.47 -32.02 -18.25
N ARG A 97 31.42 -33.11 -17.48
CA ARG A 97 31.63 -34.45 -18.01
C ARG A 97 30.42 -34.86 -18.85
N PRO A 98 30.62 -35.50 -20.01
CA PRO A 98 29.52 -35.99 -20.84
C PRO A 98 28.54 -36.86 -20.04
N GLY A 99 27.24 -36.56 -20.13
CA GLY A 99 26.16 -37.34 -19.51
C GLY A 99 26.07 -37.28 -17.98
N HIS A 100 26.93 -36.50 -17.29
CA HIS A 100 26.91 -36.42 -15.83
C HIS A 100 25.94 -35.36 -15.32
N SER A 101 25.37 -35.63 -14.14
CA SER A 101 24.49 -34.71 -13.42
C SER A 101 25.20 -34.10 -12.22
N CYS A 102 24.90 -32.83 -11.93
CA CYS A 102 25.11 -32.32 -10.58
C CYS A 102 24.02 -32.87 -9.64
N ALA A 103 24.26 -32.81 -8.33
CA ALA A 103 23.25 -33.12 -7.34
C ALA A 103 22.23 -31.97 -7.24
N PRO A 104 20.97 -32.23 -6.83
CA PRO A 104 20.03 -31.16 -6.57
C PRO A 104 20.58 -30.21 -5.51
N HIS A 105 20.52 -28.91 -5.75
CA HIS A 105 21.11 -27.91 -4.87
C HIS A 105 20.36 -26.58 -4.94
N ASP A 106 20.48 -25.79 -3.86
CA ASP A 106 20.13 -24.38 -3.85
C ASP A 106 21.36 -23.49 -4.04
N HIS A 107 21.13 -22.17 -4.04
CA HIS A 107 22.15 -21.17 -4.32
C HIS A 107 22.46 -20.28 -3.12
N GLY A 108 22.21 -20.77 -1.90
CA GLY A 108 22.64 -20.07 -0.69
C GLY A 108 21.91 -18.78 -0.35
N GLY A 109 20.86 -18.41 -1.10
CA GLY A 109 20.23 -17.08 -1.02
C GLY A 109 20.58 -16.17 -2.20
N SER A 110 21.51 -16.57 -3.06
CA SER A 110 21.89 -15.83 -4.27
C SER A 110 20.88 -16.03 -5.39
N GLY A 111 20.65 -14.98 -6.18
CA GLY A 111 19.97 -15.06 -7.47
C GLY A 111 20.97 -14.97 -8.63
N GLY A 112 20.46 -14.97 -9.87
CA GLY A 112 21.25 -14.72 -11.06
C GLY A 112 20.83 -15.58 -12.24
N PHE A 113 21.79 -16.04 -13.03
CA PHE A 113 21.49 -16.86 -14.20
C PHE A 113 22.67 -17.74 -14.64
N VAL A 114 22.34 -18.78 -15.40
CA VAL A 114 23.29 -19.70 -16.04
C VAL A 114 23.07 -19.67 -17.54
N ILE A 115 24.14 -19.54 -18.32
CA ILE A 115 24.08 -19.60 -19.79
C ILE A 115 24.80 -20.87 -20.23
N PRO A 116 24.12 -21.82 -20.90
CA PRO A 116 24.76 -22.89 -21.65
C PRO A 116 25.58 -22.29 -22.80
N VAL A 117 26.89 -22.33 -22.69
CA VAL A 117 27.82 -21.81 -23.71
C VAL A 117 28.14 -22.87 -24.76
N GLU A 118 28.19 -24.15 -24.35
CA GLU A 118 28.39 -25.29 -25.26
C GLU A 118 27.42 -26.41 -24.89
N GLY A 119 26.71 -26.93 -25.88
CA GLY A 119 25.86 -28.11 -25.72
C GLY A 119 24.48 -27.81 -25.11
N SER A 120 23.74 -28.87 -24.81
CA SER A 120 22.39 -28.81 -24.22
C SER A 120 22.36 -29.50 -22.87
N PHE A 121 21.53 -28.98 -21.97
CA PHE A 121 21.40 -29.50 -20.61
C PHE A 121 19.96 -29.91 -20.32
N MET A 122 19.77 -31.02 -19.61
CA MET A 122 18.48 -31.30 -18.97
C MET A 122 18.49 -30.67 -17.58
N GLU A 123 17.62 -29.71 -17.33
CA GLU A 123 17.39 -29.14 -16.01
C GLU A 123 16.17 -29.80 -15.36
N ARG A 124 16.30 -30.18 -14.09
CA ARG A 124 15.15 -30.54 -13.26
C ARG A 124 15.05 -29.54 -12.11
N ARG A 125 13.86 -28.97 -11.91
CA ARG A 125 13.57 -28.12 -10.75
C ARG A 125 12.75 -28.89 -9.73
N PHE A 126 12.99 -28.62 -8.46
CA PHE A 126 12.41 -29.37 -7.36
C PHE A 126 11.55 -28.49 -6.46
N SER A 127 10.52 -29.11 -5.90
CA SER A 127 9.69 -28.59 -4.81
C SER A 127 9.98 -29.40 -3.56
N TRP A 128 10.02 -28.75 -2.39
CA TRP A 128 10.36 -29.40 -1.13
C TRP A 128 9.25 -29.20 -0.09
N ASP A 129 8.62 -30.30 0.34
CA ASP A 129 7.50 -30.28 1.30
C ASP A 129 7.92 -30.50 2.76
N GLY A 130 9.22 -30.59 3.03
CA GLY A 130 9.78 -31.01 4.32
C GLY A 130 10.35 -32.42 4.24
N PRO A 131 9.54 -33.50 4.28
CA PRO A 131 10.07 -34.86 4.21
C PRO A 131 10.52 -35.29 2.80
N ARG A 132 10.09 -34.63 1.71
CA ARG A 132 10.36 -35.08 0.34
C ARG A 132 10.72 -33.96 -0.62
N LEU A 133 11.71 -34.22 -1.48
CA LEU A 133 12.09 -33.35 -2.60
C LEU A 133 11.51 -33.93 -3.90
N GLY A 134 10.49 -33.30 -4.46
CA GLY A 134 9.78 -33.76 -5.67
C GLY A 134 10.14 -32.94 -6.90
N VAL A 135 10.26 -33.58 -8.07
CA VAL A 135 10.51 -32.86 -9.33
C VAL A 135 9.26 -32.09 -9.75
N ALA A 136 9.36 -30.76 -9.82
CA ALA A 136 8.30 -29.85 -10.22
C ALA A 136 8.33 -29.52 -11.72
N GLU A 137 9.52 -29.39 -12.31
CA GLU A 137 9.71 -29.08 -13.74
C GLU A 137 10.86 -29.90 -14.31
N LYS A 138 10.75 -30.30 -15.57
CA LYS A 138 11.86 -30.81 -16.38
C LYS A 138 11.92 -30.05 -17.70
N ALA A 139 13.08 -29.56 -18.08
CA ALA A 139 13.25 -28.81 -19.31
C ALA A 139 14.61 -29.07 -19.96
N ILE A 140 14.64 -29.10 -21.29
CA ILE A 140 15.89 -29.07 -22.05
C ILE A 140 16.27 -27.60 -22.26
N ARG A 141 17.49 -27.25 -21.86
CA ARG A 141 18.09 -25.93 -21.97
C ARG A 141 19.12 -25.97 -23.10
N PRO A 142 18.79 -25.44 -24.29
CA PRO A 142 19.70 -25.45 -25.42
C PRO A 142 20.83 -24.42 -25.23
N GLU A 143 21.87 -24.56 -26.07
CA GLU A 143 22.97 -23.61 -26.15
C GLU A 143 22.45 -22.17 -26.33
N GLY A 144 22.98 -21.23 -25.56
CA GLY A 144 22.63 -19.80 -25.60
C GLY A 144 21.34 -19.41 -24.87
N ALA A 145 20.54 -20.35 -24.35
CA ALA A 145 19.32 -20.03 -23.61
C ALA A 145 19.60 -19.80 -22.12
N PRO A 146 19.46 -18.57 -21.59
CA PRO A 146 19.75 -18.30 -20.18
C PRO A 146 18.72 -18.97 -19.27
N ILE A 147 19.21 -19.57 -18.20
CA ILE A 147 18.44 -20.22 -17.15
C ILE A 147 18.41 -19.25 -15.96
N ARG A 148 17.23 -18.75 -15.62
CA ARG A 148 17.07 -17.87 -14.45
C ARG A 148 17.17 -18.66 -13.15
N ILE A 149 17.99 -18.15 -12.22
CA ILE A 149 18.15 -18.68 -10.88
C ILE A 149 17.62 -17.64 -9.88
N THR A 150 16.70 -18.05 -9.02
CA THR A 150 16.24 -17.25 -7.88
C THR A 150 16.65 -17.94 -6.58
N PRO A 151 16.70 -17.21 -5.43
CA PRO A 151 17.17 -17.76 -4.16
C PRO A 151 16.47 -19.03 -3.68
N ASP A 152 15.23 -19.24 -4.13
CA ASP A 152 14.35 -20.37 -3.80
C ASP A 152 14.49 -21.57 -4.76
N VAL A 153 15.19 -21.42 -5.89
CA VAL A 153 15.32 -22.49 -6.88
C VAL A 153 16.24 -23.59 -6.34
N ILE A 154 15.67 -24.78 -6.20
CA ILE A 154 16.40 -26.04 -6.05
C ILE A 154 16.38 -26.74 -7.41
N HIS A 155 17.55 -27.01 -7.98
CA HIS A 155 17.63 -27.68 -9.28
C HIS A 155 18.82 -28.61 -9.42
N ASP A 156 18.77 -29.47 -10.41
CA ASP A 156 19.95 -30.12 -10.97
C ASP A 156 20.00 -29.95 -12.49
N MET A 157 21.21 -30.14 -13.03
CA MET A 157 21.50 -30.07 -14.44
C MET A 157 22.29 -31.29 -14.86
N THR A 158 21.95 -31.86 -16.01
CA THR A 158 22.64 -32.98 -16.64
C THR A 158 23.16 -32.56 -18.00
N ALA A 159 24.47 -32.70 -18.22
CA ALA A 159 25.09 -32.40 -19.50
C ALA A 159 24.73 -33.42 -20.58
N GLY A 160 24.60 -32.96 -21.81
CA GLY A 160 24.58 -33.82 -23.00
C GLY A 160 25.95 -34.44 -23.31
N PRO A 161 26.28 -34.68 -24.60
CA PRO A 161 27.55 -35.28 -25.01
C PRO A 161 28.80 -34.44 -24.70
N TYR A 162 28.64 -33.14 -24.50
CA TYR A 162 29.63 -32.17 -24.04
C TYR A 162 28.89 -31.00 -23.40
N GLY A 163 29.55 -30.23 -22.54
CA GLY A 163 28.89 -29.15 -21.83
C GLY A 163 29.84 -28.10 -21.27
N LEU A 164 29.51 -26.83 -21.49
CA LEU A 164 30.12 -25.68 -20.82
C LEU A 164 29.02 -24.70 -20.44
N THR A 165 29.00 -24.26 -19.19
CA THR A 165 28.06 -23.25 -18.69
C THR A 165 28.80 -22.06 -18.09
N LEU A 166 28.23 -20.87 -18.23
CA LEU A 166 28.71 -19.63 -17.62
C LEU A 166 27.67 -19.17 -16.58
N HIS A 167 28.09 -19.02 -15.34
CA HIS A 167 27.22 -18.74 -14.20
C HIS A 167 27.51 -17.34 -13.64
N PHE A 168 26.44 -16.67 -13.24
CA PHE A 168 26.48 -15.40 -12.52
C PHE A 168 25.58 -15.52 -11.29
N TYR A 169 26.14 -15.27 -10.10
CA TYR A 169 25.41 -15.28 -8.84
C TYR A 169 25.58 -13.95 -8.09
N SER A 170 24.46 -13.33 -7.71
CA SER A 170 24.43 -12.05 -6.99
C SER A 170 23.38 -12.07 -5.86
N PRO A 171 23.75 -11.68 -4.62
CA PRO A 171 25.14 -11.51 -4.16
C PRO A 171 25.94 -12.83 -4.30
N PRO A 172 27.28 -12.83 -4.17
CA PRO A 172 28.06 -14.07 -4.17
C PRO A 172 27.54 -15.05 -3.11
N ALA A 173 27.46 -16.34 -3.45
CA ALA A 173 26.91 -17.34 -2.54
C ALA A 173 27.93 -17.63 -1.42
N ALA A 174 27.55 -17.35 -0.16
CA ALA A 174 28.38 -17.68 1.00
C ALA A 174 28.42 -19.20 1.30
N GLY A 175 27.46 -19.95 0.76
CA GLY A 175 27.36 -21.40 0.85
C GLY A 175 26.19 -21.92 0.03
N MET A 176 26.02 -23.23 -0.07
CA MET A 176 24.90 -23.87 -0.77
C MET A 176 24.45 -25.10 -0.01
N ARG A 177 23.19 -25.50 -0.19
CA ARG A 177 22.71 -26.80 0.25
C ARG A 177 22.65 -27.77 -0.92
N VAL A 178 23.22 -28.94 -0.72
CA VAL A 178 23.16 -30.06 -1.65
C VAL A 178 22.27 -31.16 -1.06
N PHE A 179 21.34 -31.65 -1.85
CA PHE A 179 20.31 -32.58 -1.42
C PHE A 179 20.67 -34.00 -1.89
N ASP A 180 20.91 -34.87 -0.93
CA ASP A 180 21.11 -36.31 -1.13
C ASP A 180 19.75 -37.00 -1.20
N MET A 181 19.30 -37.24 -2.43
CA MET A 181 18.02 -37.87 -2.71
C MET A 181 17.94 -39.33 -2.25
N GLU A 182 19.07 -40.04 -2.21
CA GLU A 182 19.09 -41.45 -1.82
C GLU A 182 18.92 -41.61 -0.32
N ARG A 183 19.51 -40.70 0.46
CA ARG A 183 19.45 -40.73 1.93
C ARG A 183 18.40 -39.80 2.53
N ALA A 184 17.74 -38.98 1.71
CA ALA A 184 16.81 -37.94 2.15
C ALA A 184 17.46 -36.99 3.17
N GLU A 185 18.69 -36.56 2.88
CA GLU A 185 19.51 -35.71 3.74
C GLU A 185 20.03 -34.50 2.97
N VAL A 186 20.16 -33.37 3.65
CA VAL A 186 20.76 -32.15 3.12
C VAL A 186 22.13 -31.93 3.73
N LEU A 187 23.07 -31.49 2.90
CA LEU A 187 24.43 -31.09 3.28
C LEU A 187 24.59 -29.60 3.04
N GLU A 188 25.10 -28.87 4.02
CA GLU A 188 25.46 -27.45 3.86
C GLU A 188 26.95 -27.32 3.56
N LEU A 189 27.26 -26.74 2.41
CA LEU A 189 28.62 -26.54 1.92
C LEU A 189 28.94 -25.04 1.95
N VAL A 190 30.01 -24.64 2.64
CA VAL A 190 30.32 -23.22 2.93
C VAL A 190 31.69 -22.83 2.38
N GLY A 191 31.75 -22.01 1.33
CA GLY A 191 32.96 -21.59 0.60
C GLY A 191 32.98 -22.07 -0.87
N ASN A 192 34.16 -22.43 -1.43
CA ASN A 192 34.29 -22.87 -2.82
C ASN A 192 34.00 -24.39 -2.99
N TYR A 193 32.72 -24.75 -3.13
CA TYR A 193 32.26 -26.14 -3.31
C TYR A 193 31.45 -26.26 -4.59
N GLY A 194 31.39 -27.46 -5.16
CA GLY A 194 30.48 -27.73 -6.25
C GLY A 194 29.22 -28.46 -5.83
N ALA A 195 28.25 -28.47 -6.73
CA ALA A 195 26.95 -29.10 -6.54
C ALA A 195 27.03 -30.62 -6.73
N TRP A 196 27.74 -31.31 -5.83
CA TRP A 196 27.80 -32.77 -5.79
C TRP A 196 27.95 -33.24 -4.34
N ILE A 197 27.64 -34.51 -4.08
CA ILE A 197 27.80 -35.09 -2.75
C ILE A 197 29.30 -35.28 -2.47
N PRO A 198 29.90 -34.54 -1.52
CA PRO A 198 31.33 -34.64 -1.25
C PRO A 198 31.71 -35.98 -0.62
N GLN A 199 32.94 -36.44 -0.89
CA GLN A 199 33.52 -37.61 -0.25
C GLN A 199 34.06 -37.25 1.14
N GLY A 200 33.73 -38.04 2.17
CA GLY A 200 34.18 -37.83 3.55
C GLY A 200 33.04 -37.58 4.53
N ASN A 201 33.38 -37.19 5.77
CA ASN A 201 32.39 -36.94 6.82
C ASN A 201 31.98 -35.47 6.80
N HIS A 202 30.79 -35.18 6.28
CA HIS A 202 30.19 -33.85 6.25
C HIS A 202 28.91 -33.85 7.08
N PRO A 203 28.61 -32.76 7.83
CA PRO A 203 27.34 -32.62 8.53
C PRO A 203 26.15 -32.86 7.59
N ARG A 204 25.23 -33.71 8.03
CA ARG A 204 24.03 -34.13 7.29
C ARG A 204 22.81 -33.90 8.16
N VAL A 205 21.76 -33.35 7.58
CA VAL A 205 20.49 -33.12 8.26
C VAL A 205 19.38 -33.84 7.47
N PRO A 206 18.56 -34.69 8.10
CA PRO A 206 17.41 -35.30 7.42
C PRO A 206 16.47 -34.23 6.86
N PHE A 207 15.91 -34.43 5.67
CA PHE A 207 14.98 -33.49 5.03
C PHE A 207 13.85 -33.05 5.98
N ALA A 208 13.23 -33.99 6.71
CA ALA A 208 12.14 -33.70 7.64
C ALA A 208 12.53 -32.80 8.82
N GLN A 209 13.83 -32.68 9.13
CA GLN A 209 14.37 -31.86 10.22
C GLN A 209 15.06 -30.59 9.70
N ALA A 210 15.32 -30.53 8.40
CA ALA A 210 15.91 -29.36 7.78
C ALA A 210 14.79 -28.34 7.49
N THR A 211 14.94 -27.13 8.01
CA THR A 211 14.01 -26.05 7.72
C THR A 211 14.18 -25.66 6.24
N PRO A 212 13.09 -25.62 5.44
CA PRO A 212 13.14 -24.97 4.15
C PRO A 212 13.60 -23.53 4.32
N LYS A 213 14.67 -23.11 3.63
CA LYS A 213 15.02 -21.67 3.54
C LYS A 213 13.85 -20.85 2.94
N SER A 214 12.84 -21.53 2.38
CA SER A 214 11.56 -20.97 1.94
C SER A 214 10.52 -20.73 3.05
N GLN A 215 10.84 -20.87 4.34
CA GLN A 215 10.21 -19.99 5.33
C GLN A 215 10.71 -18.58 5.04
N LEU A 216 10.04 -17.94 4.08
CA LEU A 216 10.28 -16.59 3.61
C LEU A 216 10.51 -15.72 4.84
N MET A 217 11.74 -15.23 4.98
CA MET A 217 12.06 -14.19 5.95
C MET A 217 10.93 -13.16 5.89
N PRO A 218 10.34 -12.75 7.03
CA PRO A 218 9.32 -11.72 7.06
C PRO A 218 9.73 -10.55 6.17
N LEU A 219 8.95 -10.24 5.14
CA LEU A 219 9.30 -9.16 4.21
C LEU A 219 8.80 -7.82 4.75
N ILE A 220 9.73 -6.92 5.00
CA ILE A 220 9.47 -5.51 5.28
C ILE A 220 9.70 -4.73 3.98
N TRP A 221 8.64 -4.16 3.43
CA TRP A 221 8.73 -3.33 2.23
C TRP A 221 8.65 -1.84 2.58
N VAL A 222 9.70 -1.09 2.26
CA VAL A 222 9.78 0.37 2.42
C VAL A 222 9.69 1.05 1.05
N ALA A 223 8.49 1.45 0.68
CA ALA A 223 8.22 2.19 -0.53
C ALA A 223 8.29 3.72 -0.31
N HIS A 224 8.69 4.46 -1.35
CA HIS A 224 8.56 5.90 -1.37
C HIS A 224 8.22 6.45 -2.75
N THR A 225 7.50 7.56 -2.81
CA THR A 225 7.17 8.21 -4.09
C THR A 225 8.37 9.00 -4.61
N THR A 226 8.74 8.80 -5.89
CA THR A 226 9.90 9.46 -6.51
C THR A 226 9.54 10.77 -7.20
N HIS A 227 8.28 10.92 -7.59
CA HIS A 227 7.78 12.08 -8.30
C HIS A 227 6.35 12.36 -7.81
N TYR A 228 6.09 13.62 -7.43
CA TYR A 228 4.75 14.16 -7.18
C TYR A 228 4.89 15.66 -6.94
N ARG A 229 5.37 16.02 -5.75
CA ARG A 229 5.62 17.38 -5.29
C ARG A 229 6.91 17.41 -4.48
N GLY A 230 7.56 18.57 -4.39
CA GLY A 230 8.83 18.75 -3.67
C GLY A 230 8.92 17.98 -2.34
N GLY A 231 10.09 17.40 -2.08
CA GLY A 231 10.30 16.44 -0.99
C GLY A 231 10.66 15.03 -1.45
N SER A 232 10.47 14.67 -2.73
CA SER A 232 10.68 13.29 -3.19
C SER A 232 12.13 12.79 -3.08
N ALA A 233 13.11 13.68 -3.28
CA ALA A 233 14.53 13.34 -3.07
C ALA A 233 14.80 13.06 -1.58
N GLU A 234 14.20 13.84 -0.69
CA GLU A 234 14.27 13.64 0.75
C GLU A 234 13.54 12.37 1.19
N PHE A 235 12.45 11.98 0.51
CA PHE A 235 11.74 10.74 0.78
C PHE A 235 12.61 9.52 0.48
N ALA A 236 13.41 9.54 -0.58
CA ALA A 236 14.37 8.48 -0.89
C ALA A 236 15.39 8.30 0.25
N VAL A 237 15.97 9.41 0.73
CA VAL A 237 16.92 9.37 1.86
C VAL A 237 16.24 8.88 3.14
N ALA A 238 15.00 9.31 3.40
CA ALA A 238 14.24 8.85 4.55
C ALA A 238 13.87 7.36 4.47
N ALA A 239 13.55 6.85 3.28
CA ALA A 239 13.26 5.44 3.03
C ALA A 239 14.51 4.57 3.29
N VAL A 240 15.67 4.97 2.74
CA VAL A 240 16.94 4.29 2.98
C VAL A 240 17.33 4.33 4.47
N THR A 241 17.12 5.47 5.14
CA THR A 241 17.37 5.61 6.59
C THR A 241 16.49 4.63 7.37
N MET A 242 15.19 4.60 7.06
CA MET A 242 14.21 3.71 7.70
C MET A 242 14.54 2.24 7.46
N ALA A 243 14.88 1.86 6.23
CA ALA A 243 15.21 0.50 5.87
C ALA A 243 16.44 -0.01 6.64
N ARG A 244 17.49 0.81 6.76
CA ARG A 244 18.67 0.48 7.57
C ARG A 244 18.31 0.24 9.04
N GLU A 245 17.47 1.09 9.63
CA GLU A 245 17.03 0.92 11.02
C GLU A 245 16.13 -0.31 11.20
N LEU A 246 15.23 -0.58 10.26
CA LEU A 246 14.35 -1.75 10.29
C LEU A 246 15.14 -3.05 10.13
N ALA A 247 16.14 -3.07 9.24
CA ALA A 247 17.03 -4.22 9.07
C ALA A 247 17.86 -4.48 10.34
N ALA A 248 18.36 -3.42 10.99
CA ALA A 248 19.09 -3.55 12.25
C ALA A 248 18.20 -4.04 13.40
N ALA A 249 16.92 -3.64 13.43
CA ALA A 249 15.95 -4.04 14.45
C ALA A 249 15.37 -5.44 14.20
N ASN A 250 15.36 -5.91 12.96
CA ASN A 250 14.77 -7.17 12.53
C ASN A 250 15.79 -7.97 11.70
N PRO A 251 16.83 -8.55 12.32
CA PRO A 251 17.91 -9.24 11.59
C PRO A 251 17.42 -10.46 10.80
N ASP A 252 16.28 -11.03 11.21
CA ASP A 252 15.67 -12.19 10.56
C ASP A 252 14.63 -11.81 9.48
N ALA A 253 14.47 -10.51 9.19
CA ALA A 253 13.53 -10.00 8.18
C ALA A 253 14.28 -9.47 6.95
N GLU A 254 13.72 -9.71 5.77
CA GLU A 254 14.25 -9.10 4.55
C GLU A 254 13.65 -7.71 4.39
N VAL A 255 14.48 -6.69 4.16
CA VAL A 255 14.02 -5.30 4.00
C VAL A 255 14.28 -4.82 2.57
N VAL A 256 13.22 -4.52 1.83
CA VAL A 256 13.29 -4.04 0.44
C VAL A 256 12.89 -2.58 0.36
N VAL A 257 13.66 -1.76 -0.38
CA VAL A 257 13.33 -0.36 -0.66
C VAL A 257 12.92 -0.20 -2.12
N SER A 258 11.78 0.45 -2.38
CA SER A 258 11.32 0.73 -3.75
C SER A 258 10.96 2.21 -3.93
N GLY A 259 11.48 2.82 -4.99
CA GLY A 259 11.03 4.10 -5.48
C GLY A 259 9.87 3.92 -6.46
N LEU A 260 8.75 4.60 -6.22
CA LEU A 260 7.51 4.48 -7.00
C LEU A 260 7.22 5.80 -7.71
N HIS A 261 7.20 5.79 -9.04
CA HIS A 261 6.87 6.98 -9.83
C HIS A 261 5.36 7.05 -10.06
N HIS A 262 4.76 5.97 -10.54
CA HIS A 262 3.34 5.83 -10.82
C HIS A 262 2.69 4.86 -9.83
N LYS A 263 1.35 4.91 -9.69
CA LYS A 263 0.64 3.91 -8.88
C LYS A 263 0.78 2.50 -9.46
N ALA A 264 0.98 2.39 -10.78
CA ALA A 264 1.25 1.12 -11.45
C ALA A 264 2.53 0.44 -10.92
N ASP A 265 3.55 1.20 -10.51
CA ASP A 265 4.78 0.66 -9.92
C ASP A 265 4.50 -0.02 -8.58
N PHE A 266 3.59 0.55 -7.78
CA PHE A 266 3.14 -0.06 -6.51
C PHE A 266 2.49 -1.43 -6.77
N ALA A 267 1.56 -1.49 -7.74
CA ALA A 267 0.88 -2.73 -8.10
C ALA A 267 1.84 -3.77 -8.71
N ALA A 268 2.77 -3.36 -9.57
CA ALA A 268 3.77 -4.24 -10.17
C ALA A 268 4.70 -4.84 -9.11
N GLN A 269 5.14 -4.04 -8.13
CA GLN A 269 5.98 -4.52 -7.03
C GLN A 269 5.25 -5.55 -6.15
N LEU A 270 3.97 -5.32 -5.85
CA LEU A 270 3.14 -6.28 -5.14
C LEU A 270 2.95 -7.58 -5.92
N ALA A 271 2.71 -7.50 -7.23
CA ALA A 271 2.60 -8.67 -8.09
C ALA A 271 3.91 -9.47 -8.13
N GLN A 272 5.06 -8.80 -8.11
CA GLN A 272 6.37 -9.45 -8.02
C GLN A 272 6.56 -10.20 -6.69
N PHE A 273 6.16 -9.59 -5.55
CA PHE A 273 6.21 -10.27 -4.25
C PHE A 273 5.28 -11.48 -4.21
N ALA A 274 4.04 -11.32 -4.67
CA ALA A 274 3.08 -12.41 -4.73
C ALA A 274 3.56 -13.55 -5.65
N GLY A 275 4.10 -13.24 -6.82
CA GLY A 275 4.62 -14.21 -7.78
C GLY A 275 5.87 -14.96 -7.30
N SER A 276 6.61 -14.39 -6.36
CA SER A 276 7.74 -15.05 -5.67
C SER A 276 7.34 -15.72 -4.35
N GLY A 277 6.04 -15.79 -4.05
CA GLY A 277 5.49 -16.37 -2.81
C GLY A 277 5.74 -15.54 -1.56
N ARG A 278 6.47 -14.42 -1.66
CA ARG A 278 6.87 -13.56 -0.53
C ARG A 278 5.64 -12.94 0.13
N ARG A 279 5.65 -12.89 1.47
CA ARG A 279 4.57 -12.28 2.26
C ARG A 279 5.07 -11.12 3.11
N LEU A 280 4.33 -10.02 3.07
CA LEU A 280 4.65 -8.79 3.79
C LEU A 280 4.36 -8.94 5.28
N SER A 281 5.39 -8.80 6.12
CA SER A 281 5.22 -8.54 7.56
C SER A 281 4.95 -7.07 7.82
N GLU A 282 5.63 -6.17 7.10
CA GLU A 282 5.41 -4.74 7.22
C GLU A 282 5.42 -4.07 5.84
N LEU A 283 4.46 -3.17 5.61
CA LEU A 283 4.42 -2.24 4.49
C LEU A 283 4.64 -0.83 5.02
N HIS A 284 5.69 -0.14 4.59
CA HIS A 284 5.93 1.26 4.87
C HIS A 284 5.84 2.05 3.57
N LEU A 285 4.98 3.07 3.50
CA LEU A 285 4.90 3.95 2.34
C LEU A 285 5.12 5.40 2.76
N ILE A 286 6.21 5.98 2.25
CA ILE A 286 6.54 7.40 2.38
C ILE A 286 6.05 8.15 1.14
N SER A 287 5.03 8.97 1.32
CA SER A 287 4.39 9.67 0.21
C SER A 287 3.81 11.01 0.64
N HIS A 288 3.30 11.76 -0.33
CA HIS A 288 2.21 12.70 -0.06
C HIS A 288 0.89 11.93 0.00
N ALA A 289 -0.16 12.57 0.51
CA ALA A 289 -1.49 11.99 0.53
C ALA A 289 -2.54 13.01 0.08
N GLY A 290 -3.53 12.51 -0.64
CA GLY A 290 -4.74 13.22 -1.01
C GLY A 290 -5.96 12.61 -0.32
N MET A 291 -7.12 12.73 -0.96
CA MET A 291 -8.39 12.29 -0.38
C MET A 291 -8.49 10.78 -0.15
N TYR A 292 -7.93 9.96 -1.03
CA TYR A 292 -8.01 8.50 -0.99
C TYR A 292 -6.70 7.84 -0.54
N GLY A 293 -5.79 8.61 0.06
CA GLY A 293 -4.53 8.11 0.59
C GLY A 293 -3.31 8.53 -0.24
N PRO A 294 -2.31 7.65 -0.41
CA PRO A 294 -1.04 7.95 -1.06
C PRO A 294 -1.17 8.50 -2.48
N MET A 295 -0.42 9.57 -2.77
CA MET A 295 -0.30 10.20 -4.10
C MET A 295 0.91 9.68 -4.86
N PHE A 296 0.77 9.45 -6.16
CA PHE A 296 1.84 9.11 -7.11
C PHE A 296 1.84 10.11 -8.29
N GLY A 297 2.77 9.97 -9.23
CA GLY A 297 2.80 10.70 -10.49
C GLY A 297 3.44 12.09 -10.38
N SER A 298 2.70 13.14 -10.71
CA SER A 298 3.17 14.54 -10.61
C SER A 298 2.05 15.44 -10.08
N THR A 299 2.33 16.71 -9.76
CA THR A 299 1.23 17.65 -9.47
C THR A 299 0.38 18.00 -10.70
N ASP A 300 0.93 17.83 -11.91
CA ASP A 300 0.24 18.12 -13.17
C ASP A 300 -0.58 16.91 -13.65
N TRP A 301 -0.14 15.70 -13.27
CA TRP A 301 -0.83 14.44 -13.48
C TRP A 301 -0.76 13.56 -12.22
N PRO A 302 -1.56 13.89 -11.19
CA PRO A 302 -1.57 13.08 -9.98
C PRO A 302 -2.26 11.74 -10.15
N GLU A 303 -1.81 10.78 -9.35
CA GLU A 303 -2.42 9.46 -9.29
C GLU A 303 -2.73 9.07 -7.86
N GLN A 304 -3.87 8.43 -7.66
CA GLN A 304 -4.21 7.70 -6.45
C GLN A 304 -4.90 6.40 -6.84
N PHE A 305 -4.89 5.42 -5.95
CA PHE A 305 -5.85 4.32 -6.03
C PHE A 305 -7.18 4.82 -5.48
N SER A 306 -8.26 4.60 -6.25
CA SER A 306 -9.63 4.79 -5.76
C SER A 306 -9.95 3.78 -4.65
N PRO A 307 -10.97 4.03 -3.83
CA PRO A 307 -11.44 3.05 -2.84
C PRO A 307 -11.84 1.71 -3.46
N HIS A 308 -12.33 1.71 -4.70
CA HIS A 308 -12.63 0.50 -5.45
C HIS A 308 -11.36 -0.29 -5.78
N GLU A 309 -10.35 0.35 -6.36
CA GLU A 309 -9.07 -0.30 -6.68
C GLU A 309 -8.40 -0.88 -5.43
N TRP A 310 -8.46 -0.19 -4.29
CA TRP A 310 -7.93 -0.74 -3.03
C TRP A 310 -8.66 -2.01 -2.59
N ARG A 311 -9.98 -2.08 -2.73
CA ARG A 311 -10.76 -3.27 -2.34
C ARG A 311 -10.53 -4.46 -3.26
N GLU A 312 -10.26 -4.22 -4.53
CA GLU A 312 -9.98 -5.27 -5.50
C GLU A 312 -8.51 -5.72 -5.48
N MET A 313 -7.63 -4.93 -4.87
CA MET A 313 -6.21 -5.25 -4.77
C MET A 313 -5.97 -6.40 -3.80
N ALA A 314 -5.13 -7.34 -4.20
CA ALA A 314 -4.59 -8.37 -3.30
C ALA A 314 -3.18 -7.98 -2.85
N ILE A 315 -3.02 -7.71 -1.56
CA ILE A 315 -1.70 -7.48 -0.95
C ILE A 315 -1.30 -8.75 -0.20
N PRO A 316 -0.14 -9.36 -0.49
CA PRO A 316 0.26 -10.63 0.09
C PRO A 316 0.77 -10.45 1.53
N PHE A 317 -0.07 -9.97 2.45
CA PHE A 317 0.31 -9.88 3.86
C PHE A 317 0.54 -11.28 4.48
N SER A 318 1.48 -11.33 5.40
CA SER A 318 1.62 -12.41 6.38
C SER A 318 0.48 -12.35 7.40
N PRO A 319 0.22 -13.42 8.19
CA PRO A 319 -0.83 -13.42 9.20
C PRO A 319 -0.72 -12.30 10.26
N ASN A 320 0.51 -11.82 10.53
CA ASN A 320 0.78 -10.74 11.47
C ASN A 320 1.16 -9.43 10.76
N GLY A 321 0.77 -9.29 9.49
CA GLY A 321 1.10 -8.15 8.64
C GLY A 321 0.66 -6.81 9.23
N ARG A 322 1.42 -5.75 8.93
CA ARG A 322 1.15 -4.37 9.35
C ARG A 322 1.41 -3.39 8.22
N ALA A 323 0.72 -2.25 8.23
CA ALA A 323 0.92 -1.19 7.24
C ALA A 323 1.15 0.18 7.91
N TYR A 324 2.07 0.98 7.37
CA TYR A 324 2.53 2.25 7.91
C TYR A 324 2.57 3.31 6.79
N PHE A 325 1.68 4.29 6.87
CA PHE A 325 1.58 5.36 5.88
C PHE A 325 2.15 6.68 6.41
N HIS A 326 3.38 6.97 6.01
CA HIS A 326 4.19 8.13 6.43
C HIS A 326 3.85 9.39 5.63
N ALA A 327 2.56 9.69 5.51
CA ALA A 327 2.04 10.81 4.75
C ALA A 327 1.07 11.65 5.59
N CYS A 328 0.80 12.88 5.12
CA CYS A 328 -0.05 13.84 5.84
C CYS A 328 -1.49 13.31 5.98
N ARG A 329 -2.08 13.40 7.18
CA ARG A 329 -3.51 13.16 7.44
C ARG A 329 -4.05 11.75 7.09
N THR A 330 -3.17 10.77 6.87
CA THR A 330 -3.57 9.39 6.55
C THR A 330 -4.34 8.71 7.66
N ALA A 331 -4.16 9.10 8.93
CA ALA A 331 -4.88 8.51 10.07
C ALA A 331 -6.39 8.83 10.09
N ARG A 332 -6.85 9.82 9.30
CA ARG A 332 -8.23 10.29 9.41
C ARG A 332 -9.22 9.32 8.76
N TRP A 333 -9.00 9.00 7.50
CA TRP A 333 -9.91 8.13 6.75
C TRP A 333 -9.18 6.95 6.13
N PHE A 334 -7.99 7.17 5.58
CA PHE A 334 -7.30 6.16 4.80
C PHE A 334 -6.78 4.98 5.64
N ALA A 335 -6.13 5.23 6.78
CA ALA A 335 -5.63 4.16 7.66
C ALA A 335 -6.75 3.23 8.19
N PRO A 336 -7.90 3.74 8.70
CA PRO A 336 -8.99 2.86 9.10
C PRO A 336 -9.62 2.13 7.91
N PHE A 337 -9.81 2.81 6.77
CA PHE A 337 -10.27 2.18 5.53
C PHE A 337 -9.36 1.01 5.11
N PHE A 338 -8.04 1.25 5.05
CA PHE A 338 -7.06 0.23 4.65
C PHE A 338 -7.01 -0.93 5.64
N ALA A 339 -7.08 -0.66 6.95
CA ALA A 339 -7.13 -1.71 7.98
C ALA A 339 -8.35 -2.62 7.83
N ASP A 340 -9.50 -2.04 7.48
CA ASP A 340 -10.75 -2.78 7.29
C ASP A 340 -10.73 -3.58 5.98
N VAL A 341 -10.18 -3.02 4.90
CA VAL A 341 -10.07 -3.68 3.59
C VAL A 341 -9.09 -4.86 3.62
N PHE A 342 -7.91 -4.68 4.21
CA PHE A 342 -6.85 -5.70 4.16
C PHE A 342 -6.76 -6.56 5.42
N GLY A 343 -7.55 -6.27 6.46
CA GLY A 343 -7.55 -7.05 7.69
C GLY A 343 -6.25 -6.93 8.51
N VAL A 344 -5.47 -5.87 8.33
CA VAL A 344 -4.19 -5.65 9.02
C VAL A 344 -4.18 -4.36 9.86
N PRO A 345 -3.52 -4.35 11.04
CA PRO A 345 -3.27 -3.11 11.75
C PRO A 345 -2.54 -2.09 10.88
N THR A 346 -3.12 -0.90 10.77
CA THR A 346 -2.63 0.16 9.89
C THR A 346 -2.35 1.44 10.67
N PHE A 347 -1.23 2.09 10.38
CA PHE A 347 -0.73 3.24 11.09
C PHE A 347 -0.65 4.45 10.16
N GLY A 348 -1.12 5.61 10.62
CA GLY A 348 -1.09 6.85 9.83
C GLY A 348 -0.80 8.08 10.67
N ASN A 349 -0.54 9.22 10.02
CA ASN A 349 -0.36 10.50 10.71
C ASN A 349 -1.67 11.28 10.75
N TYR A 350 -2.01 11.85 11.90
CA TYR A 350 -3.22 12.68 12.03
C TYR A 350 -3.08 14.07 11.38
N ASN A 351 -1.87 14.63 11.51
CA ASN A 351 -1.52 15.96 11.03
C ASN A 351 -0.56 15.90 9.83
N TYR A 352 0.10 17.02 9.55
CA TYR A 352 1.07 17.13 8.47
C TYR A 352 2.42 16.54 8.86
N THR A 353 3.04 15.85 7.92
CA THR A 353 4.39 15.33 8.03
C THR A 353 5.42 16.35 7.53
N THR A 354 6.66 16.19 7.95
CA THR A 354 7.81 16.99 7.52
C THR A 354 9.06 16.14 7.57
N VAL A 355 10.00 16.47 6.69
CA VAL A 355 11.37 15.96 6.76
C VAL A 355 12.09 16.58 7.96
N SER A 356 12.86 15.78 8.68
CA SER A 356 13.69 16.19 9.81
C SER A 356 15.03 15.47 9.86
N ALA A 357 16.04 16.13 10.44
CA ALA A 357 17.34 15.53 10.73
C ALA A 357 17.34 14.61 11.97
N ARG A 358 16.24 14.57 12.74
CA ARG A 358 16.07 13.71 13.93
C ARG A 358 14.73 12.99 13.87
N LYS A 359 14.69 11.78 14.45
CA LYS A 359 13.51 10.92 14.51
C LYS A 359 12.51 11.35 15.60
N ASP A 360 13.02 11.86 16.73
CA ASP A 360 12.24 12.12 17.95
C ASP A 360 11.60 13.51 18.01
N ARG A 361 12.09 14.47 17.22
CA ARG A 361 11.66 15.86 17.24
C ARG A 361 12.02 16.56 15.94
N PHE A 362 11.37 17.70 15.68
CA PHE A 362 11.77 18.51 14.55
C PHE A 362 13.16 19.14 14.76
N ALA A 363 14.13 18.66 13.98
CA ALA A 363 15.40 19.31 13.70
C ALA A 363 15.48 19.70 12.22
N TRP A 364 15.88 20.94 11.94
CA TRP A 364 16.02 21.46 10.58
C TRP A 364 17.15 20.74 9.83
N ALA A 365 16.88 20.29 8.61
CA ALA A 365 17.78 19.47 7.79
C ALA A 365 18.73 20.27 6.89
N GLY A 366 18.80 21.61 7.03
CA GLY A 366 19.64 22.44 6.18
C GLY A 366 18.96 22.90 4.88
N ARG A 367 19.73 23.57 4.02
CA ARG A 367 19.27 24.04 2.69
C ARG A 367 19.28 22.94 1.63
N HIS A 368 20.11 21.91 1.82
CA HIS A 368 20.24 20.76 0.92
C HIS A 368 19.97 19.47 1.70
N PRO A 369 18.73 19.25 2.16
CA PRO A 369 18.38 18.11 3.03
C PRO A 369 18.70 16.76 2.38
N ALA A 370 18.50 16.61 1.07
CA ALA A 370 18.79 15.37 0.34
C ALA A 370 20.28 14.96 0.34
N ALA A 371 21.21 15.89 0.66
CA ALA A 371 22.63 15.57 0.80
C ALA A 371 23.00 14.97 2.16
N ARG A 372 22.04 14.86 3.09
CA ARG A 372 22.29 14.29 4.42
C ARG A 372 22.38 12.76 4.36
N PRO A 373 23.21 12.15 5.21
CA PRO A 373 23.31 10.68 5.29
C PRO A 373 22.08 10.04 5.94
N SER A 374 21.27 10.81 6.67
CA SER A 374 20.06 10.31 7.32
C SER A 374 19.01 11.41 7.46
N LEU A 375 17.76 11.05 7.13
CA LEU A 375 16.58 11.88 7.25
C LEU A 375 15.41 11.06 7.79
N TYR A 376 14.46 11.74 8.42
CA TYR A 376 13.29 11.12 9.01
C TYR A 376 12.03 11.86 8.57
N MET A 377 10.98 11.09 8.30
CA MET A 377 9.63 11.63 8.16
C MET A 377 8.94 11.60 9.51
N ILE A 378 8.61 12.79 10.03
CA ILE A 378 7.93 12.94 11.32
C ILE A 378 6.65 13.74 11.16
N ALA A 379 5.65 13.47 11.99
CA ALA A 379 4.54 14.40 12.18
C ALA A 379 4.93 15.45 13.22
N ALA A 380 4.68 16.72 12.92
CA ALA A 380 4.90 17.82 13.84
C ALA A 380 3.92 18.96 13.55
N PRO A 381 3.50 19.73 14.56
CA PRO A 381 2.71 20.93 14.34
C PRO A 381 3.47 21.89 13.42
N GLY A 382 2.74 22.65 12.63
CA GLY A 382 3.30 23.62 11.69
C GLY A 382 2.23 24.55 11.14
N LYS A 383 2.64 25.47 10.26
CA LYS A 383 1.76 26.53 9.70
C LYS A 383 0.41 26.03 9.19
N LYS A 384 0.40 24.92 8.45
CA LYS A 384 -0.83 24.34 7.87
C LYS A 384 -1.79 23.75 8.90
N SER A 385 -1.28 23.32 10.06
CA SER A 385 -2.09 22.70 11.12
C SER A 385 -2.53 23.70 12.21
N HIS A 386 -1.65 24.60 12.63
CA HIS A 386 -1.83 25.43 13.82
C HIS A 386 -1.46 26.90 13.55
N GLY A 387 -1.35 27.31 12.29
CA GLY A 387 -0.94 28.66 11.93
C GLY A 387 0.48 29.00 12.41
N TRP A 388 0.73 30.29 12.63
CA TRP A 388 2.05 30.80 12.99
C TRP A 388 2.61 30.23 14.31
N SER A 389 1.77 30.02 15.33
CA SER A 389 2.17 29.39 16.60
C SER A 389 2.63 27.95 16.39
N GLY A 390 2.01 27.23 15.44
CA GLY A 390 2.48 25.92 14.99
C GLY A 390 3.90 25.94 14.44
N SER A 391 4.24 26.94 13.62
CA SER A 391 5.60 27.10 13.11
C SER A 391 6.60 27.38 14.23
N ILE A 392 6.27 28.26 15.16
CA ILE A 392 7.16 28.56 16.30
C ILE A 392 7.42 27.27 17.09
N ARG A 393 6.36 26.53 17.43
CA ARG A 393 6.47 25.25 18.14
C ARG A 393 7.31 24.22 17.40
N LYS A 394 7.19 24.16 16.07
CA LYS A 394 8.00 23.29 15.21
C LYS A 394 9.48 23.61 15.36
N TYR A 395 9.84 24.86 15.07
CA TYR A 395 11.24 25.30 15.01
C TYR A 395 11.87 25.47 16.40
N SER A 396 11.08 25.48 17.48
CA SER A 396 11.56 25.33 18.86
C SER A 396 11.88 23.88 19.25
N GLY A 397 11.78 22.91 18.32
CA GLY A 397 12.20 21.52 18.55
C GLY A 397 11.15 20.66 19.26
N CYS A 398 9.86 20.84 18.95
CA CYS A 398 8.82 19.98 19.51
C CYS A 398 9.00 18.50 19.16
N ALA A 399 8.58 17.62 20.07
CA ALA A 399 8.56 16.18 19.86
C ALA A 399 7.73 15.79 18.63
N ALA A 400 8.15 14.73 17.96
CA ALA A 400 7.40 14.11 16.89
C ALA A 400 6.08 13.54 17.43
N GLU A 401 4.98 13.78 16.72
CA GLU A 401 3.69 13.16 17.02
C GLU A 401 3.75 11.68 16.59
N PRO A 402 3.31 10.72 17.43
CA PRO A 402 3.31 9.31 17.07
C PRO A 402 2.27 9.01 15.99
N LEU A 403 2.49 7.93 15.24
CA LEU A 403 1.47 7.39 14.35
C LEU A 403 0.26 6.91 15.16
N ILE A 404 -0.93 7.13 14.61
CA ILE A 404 -2.19 6.60 15.17
C ILE A 404 -2.43 5.23 14.54
N GLN A 405 -2.68 4.24 15.40
CA GLN A 405 -3.04 2.89 15.00
C GLN A 405 -4.54 2.79 14.73
N SER A 406 -4.89 2.14 13.62
CA SER A 406 -6.23 1.69 13.28
C SER A 406 -6.20 0.16 13.17
N LEU A 407 -7.03 -0.52 13.96
CA LEU A 407 -7.22 -1.97 13.85
C LEU A 407 -8.32 -2.32 12.83
N PRO A 408 -8.36 -3.54 12.31
CA PRO A 408 -9.45 -4.02 11.46
C PRO A 408 -10.80 -4.02 12.20
N ALA A 409 -11.90 -3.80 11.48
CA ALA A 409 -13.26 -3.76 12.03
C ALA A 409 -13.62 -4.98 12.89
N ALA A 410 -13.23 -6.20 12.46
CA ALA A 410 -13.48 -7.44 13.20
C ALA A 410 -12.83 -7.49 14.59
N SER A 411 -11.85 -6.62 14.85
CA SER A 411 -11.09 -6.56 16.10
C SER A 411 -11.44 -5.37 16.99
N GLN A 412 -12.44 -4.56 16.62
CA GLN A 412 -12.77 -3.32 17.31
C GLN A 412 -14.13 -3.33 18.00
N PRO A 413 -14.30 -2.51 19.06
CA PRO A 413 -15.62 -2.13 19.54
C PRO A 413 -16.38 -1.41 18.42
N GLU A 414 -17.70 -1.53 18.47
CA GLU A 414 -18.63 -0.95 17.51
C GLU A 414 -18.39 0.56 17.29
N ARG A 415 -18.03 0.94 16.05
CA ARG A 415 -17.81 2.33 15.60
C ARG A 415 -19.10 3.03 15.13
N SER A 416 -20.22 2.31 15.17
CA SER A 416 -21.52 2.81 14.71
C SER A 416 -22.14 3.74 15.77
N TYR A 417 -23.24 4.39 15.39
CA TYR A 417 -24.05 5.18 16.32
C TYR A 417 -24.88 4.33 17.28
N ASP A 418 -24.85 2.98 17.18
CA ASP A 418 -25.77 2.09 17.91
C ASP A 418 -25.67 2.26 19.44
N ARG A 419 -24.46 2.35 19.99
CA ARG A 419 -24.24 2.53 21.44
C ARG A 419 -24.73 3.86 21.99
N VAL A 420 -24.87 4.87 21.13
CA VAL A 420 -25.29 6.22 21.50
C VAL A 420 -26.64 6.57 20.91
N ALA A 421 -27.34 5.64 20.26
CA ALA A 421 -28.56 5.89 19.51
C ALA A 421 -29.65 6.53 20.37
N GLU A 422 -29.83 6.05 21.61
CA GLU A 422 -30.81 6.64 22.54
C GLU A 422 -30.44 8.08 22.92
N LEU A 423 -29.18 8.33 23.28
CA LEU A 423 -28.71 9.68 23.64
C LEU A 423 -28.81 10.64 22.45
N TYR A 424 -28.49 10.14 21.24
CA TYR A 424 -28.60 10.88 20.01
C TYR A 424 -30.07 11.23 19.72
N ASP A 425 -30.95 10.24 19.85
CA ASP A 425 -32.38 10.43 19.61
C ASP A 425 -32.99 11.48 20.54
N ARG A 426 -32.64 11.46 21.84
CA ARG A 426 -33.08 12.50 22.79
C ARG A 426 -32.57 13.89 22.38
N ALA A 427 -31.30 14.01 22.01
CA ALA A 427 -30.71 15.30 21.63
C ALA A 427 -31.24 15.83 20.29
N TYR A 428 -31.54 14.95 19.33
CA TYR A 428 -31.94 15.33 17.98
C TYR A 428 -33.34 14.82 17.64
N ALA A 429 -34.23 14.82 18.63
CA ALA A 429 -35.65 14.54 18.41
C ALA A 429 -36.26 15.57 17.46
N ASP A 430 -36.05 16.86 17.74
CA ASP A 430 -36.48 17.94 16.85
C ASP A 430 -35.33 18.36 15.93
N ILE A 431 -35.44 18.10 14.63
CA ILE A 431 -34.42 18.47 13.64
C ILE A 431 -34.19 19.99 13.58
N LYS A 432 -35.19 20.80 13.97
CA LYS A 432 -35.15 22.27 13.96
C LYS A 432 -34.20 22.86 15.00
N VAL A 433 -33.59 22.05 15.88
CA VAL A 433 -32.46 22.51 16.71
C VAL A 433 -31.25 22.90 15.84
N ARG A 434 -31.20 22.40 14.60
CA ARG A 434 -30.22 22.75 13.56
C ARG A 434 -30.80 23.81 12.63
N GLU A 435 -31.08 24.99 13.19
CA GLU A 435 -31.92 26.01 12.56
C GLU A 435 -31.45 26.39 11.14
N ALA A 436 -30.15 26.68 10.94
CA ALA A 436 -29.65 27.12 9.64
C ALA A 436 -29.71 25.98 8.59
N GLU A 437 -29.35 24.78 9.00
CA GLU A 437 -29.40 23.57 8.17
C GLU A 437 -30.84 23.22 7.78
N TRP A 438 -31.76 23.29 8.74
CA TRP A 438 -33.18 23.06 8.50
C TRP A 438 -33.79 24.11 7.57
N GLN A 439 -33.48 25.40 7.77
CA GLN A 439 -34.01 26.47 6.93
C GLN A 439 -33.55 26.33 5.48
N TRP A 440 -32.26 26.07 5.27
CA TRP A 440 -31.71 25.78 3.94
C TRP A 440 -32.46 24.62 3.28
N MET A 441 -32.80 23.60 4.08
CA MET A 441 -33.50 22.43 3.58
C MET A 441 -34.98 22.65 3.26
N ALA A 442 -35.69 23.32 4.16
CA ALA A 442 -37.08 23.68 4.01
C ALA A 442 -37.33 24.57 2.78
N GLU A 443 -36.42 25.49 2.48
CA GLU A 443 -36.48 26.36 1.30
C GLU A 443 -36.48 25.54 0.00
N ARG A 444 -35.53 24.61 -0.13
CA ARG A 444 -35.34 23.78 -1.33
C ARG A 444 -36.46 22.77 -1.52
N VAL A 445 -36.96 22.20 -0.42
CA VAL A 445 -38.17 21.38 -0.43
C VAL A 445 -39.36 22.19 -0.97
N GLY A 446 -39.58 23.42 -0.48
CA GLY A 446 -40.66 24.28 -0.95
C GLY A 446 -40.56 24.62 -2.44
N GLN A 447 -39.34 24.92 -2.92
CA GLN A 447 -39.08 25.19 -4.34
C GLN A 447 -39.37 23.96 -5.20
N ALA A 448 -38.79 22.80 -4.88
CA ALA A 448 -38.97 21.57 -5.65
C ALA A 448 -40.44 21.11 -5.68
N ARG A 449 -41.17 21.26 -4.57
CA ARG A 449 -42.62 20.97 -4.53
C ARG A 449 -43.41 21.88 -5.46
N THR A 450 -43.09 23.16 -5.48
CA THR A 450 -43.75 24.14 -6.35
C THR A 450 -43.49 23.81 -7.82
N GLU A 451 -42.25 23.45 -8.16
CA GLU A 451 -41.87 23.04 -9.52
C GLU A 451 -42.57 21.74 -9.96
N LEU A 452 -42.68 20.74 -9.09
CA LEU A 452 -43.30 19.45 -9.42
C LEU A 452 -44.83 19.45 -9.29
N GLY A 453 -45.42 20.43 -8.60
CA GLY A 453 -46.86 20.49 -8.35
C GLY A 453 -47.40 19.41 -7.41
N ARG A 454 -46.53 18.66 -6.73
CA ARG A 454 -46.89 17.57 -5.79
C ARG A 454 -45.88 17.45 -4.65
N GLY A 455 -46.19 16.60 -3.67
CA GLY A 455 -45.23 16.20 -2.63
C GLY A 455 -44.03 15.46 -3.22
N LEU A 456 -42.87 15.57 -2.58
CA LEU A 456 -41.63 14.96 -3.05
C LEU A 456 -41.56 13.47 -2.71
N ARG A 457 -40.96 12.66 -3.59
CA ARG A 457 -40.50 11.31 -3.28
C ARG A 457 -39.05 11.39 -2.84
N VAL A 458 -38.75 11.10 -1.58
CA VAL A 458 -37.45 11.40 -0.98
C VAL A 458 -36.71 10.13 -0.55
N LEU A 459 -35.41 10.06 -0.86
CA LEU A 459 -34.47 9.15 -0.21
C LEU A 459 -33.54 9.95 0.72
N GLU A 460 -33.42 9.56 1.97
CA GLU A 460 -32.41 10.09 2.89
C GLU A 460 -31.32 9.02 3.15
N ILE A 461 -30.07 9.33 2.77
CA ILE A 461 -28.89 8.48 3.02
C ILE A 461 -28.23 8.90 4.35
N GLY A 462 -28.14 7.95 5.27
CA GLY A 462 -27.73 8.19 6.66
C GLY A 462 -28.82 8.91 7.45
N CYS A 463 -30.05 8.38 7.42
CA CYS A 463 -31.22 9.02 8.01
C CYS A 463 -31.21 9.10 9.54
N GLY A 464 -30.29 8.37 10.19
CA GLY A 464 -30.20 8.31 11.64
C GLY A 464 -31.53 7.92 12.28
N ASN A 465 -32.01 8.76 13.21
CA ASN A 465 -33.27 8.56 13.92
C ASN A 465 -34.52 9.04 13.14
N GLY A 466 -34.40 9.34 11.85
CA GLY A 466 -35.51 9.69 10.96
C GLY A 466 -36.13 11.06 11.21
N ALA A 467 -35.51 11.92 12.03
CA ALA A 467 -36.08 13.20 12.44
C ALA A 467 -36.38 14.14 11.25
N LEU A 468 -35.55 14.11 10.20
CA LEU A 468 -35.74 14.93 9.01
C LEU A 468 -36.97 14.48 8.20
N LEU A 469 -37.00 13.21 7.79
CA LEU A 469 -38.13 12.65 7.03
C LEU A 469 -39.47 12.78 7.77
N ARG A 470 -39.46 12.60 9.10
CA ARG A 470 -40.66 12.78 9.93
C ARG A 470 -41.19 14.21 9.88
N GLU A 471 -40.32 15.21 10.05
CA GLU A 471 -40.72 16.62 9.97
C GLU A 471 -41.21 17.00 8.56
N LEU A 472 -40.62 16.42 7.51
CA LEU A 472 -41.10 16.63 6.13
C LEU A 472 -42.49 16.00 5.91
N ASP A 473 -42.77 14.82 6.48
CA ASP A 473 -44.11 14.22 6.41
C ASP A 473 -45.15 14.98 7.23
N ASP A 474 -44.80 15.43 8.45
CA ASP A 474 -45.64 16.27 9.31
C ASP A 474 -46.10 17.55 8.60
N ARG A 475 -45.23 18.15 7.79
CA ARG A 475 -45.51 19.34 6.98
C ARG A 475 -46.30 19.05 5.69
N GLY A 476 -46.51 17.77 5.37
CA GLY A 476 -47.09 17.35 4.09
C GLY A 476 -46.21 17.71 2.90
N ASP A 477 -44.89 17.77 3.10
CA ASP A 477 -43.94 18.13 2.06
C ASP A 477 -43.62 16.96 1.11
N ILE A 478 -43.87 15.72 1.55
CA ILE A 478 -43.51 14.51 0.82
C ILE A 478 -44.73 13.66 0.46
N GLU A 479 -44.59 12.93 -0.66
CA GLU A 479 -45.50 11.86 -1.05
C GLU A 479 -45.12 10.55 -0.35
N PHE A 480 -43.81 10.26 -0.27
CA PHE A 480 -43.24 9.23 0.58
C PHE A 480 -41.75 9.51 0.88
N GLY A 481 -41.22 8.87 1.93
CA GLY A 481 -39.83 8.96 2.32
C GLY A 481 -39.20 7.60 2.60
N ILE A 482 -38.01 7.36 2.05
CA ILE A 482 -37.19 6.18 2.35
C ILE A 482 -35.94 6.66 3.07
N GLY A 483 -35.73 6.22 4.31
CA GLY A 483 -34.50 6.47 5.06
C GLY A 483 -33.61 5.22 5.07
N VAL A 484 -32.34 5.38 4.75
CA VAL A 484 -31.35 4.30 4.86
C VAL A 484 -30.24 4.67 5.84
N ASP A 485 -29.81 3.72 6.67
CA ASP A 485 -28.70 3.91 7.62
C ASP A 485 -27.98 2.58 7.88
N SER A 486 -26.72 2.65 8.33
CA SER A 486 -25.95 1.46 8.71
C SER A 486 -26.14 1.08 10.19
N SER A 487 -26.57 2.03 11.02
CA SER A 487 -26.81 1.86 12.45
C SER A 487 -28.20 1.26 12.70
N ALA A 488 -28.23 0.02 13.21
CA ALA A 488 -29.48 -0.66 13.52
C ALA A 488 -30.25 0.04 14.64
N GLY A 489 -29.55 0.49 15.69
CA GLY A 489 -30.12 1.21 16.82
C GLY A 489 -30.74 2.55 16.40
N MET A 490 -30.15 3.25 15.44
CA MET A 490 -30.73 4.49 14.89
C MET A 490 -32.00 4.21 14.07
N LEU A 491 -31.99 3.16 13.25
CA LEU A 491 -33.19 2.74 12.50
C LEU A 491 -34.32 2.27 13.41
N ASP A 492 -34.01 1.63 14.53
CA ASP A 492 -35.02 1.25 15.51
C ASP A 492 -35.68 2.49 16.13
N LYS A 493 -34.90 3.53 16.42
CA LYS A 493 -35.44 4.83 16.86
C LYS A 493 -36.27 5.51 15.76
N ALA A 494 -35.81 5.48 14.52
CA ALA A 494 -36.54 6.04 13.38
C ALA A 494 -37.91 5.37 13.20
N ARG A 495 -37.97 4.03 13.28
CA ARG A 495 -39.22 3.25 13.21
C ARG A 495 -40.11 3.51 14.42
N GLU A 496 -39.56 3.55 15.62
CA GLU A 496 -40.30 3.84 16.85
C GLU A 496 -41.01 5.19 16.79
N ARG A 497 -40.31 6.22 16.29
CA ARG A 497 -40.83 7.59 16.18
C ARG A 497 -41.81 7.82 15.04
N SER A 498 -41.83 6.90 14.08
CA SER A 498 -42.60 7.03 12.84
C SER A 498 -43.69 5.96 12.72
N ARG A 499 -44.09 5.33 13.84
CA ARG A 499 -45.13 4.27 13.85
C ARG A 499 -46.47 4.73 13.29
N ASP A 500 -46.77 6.01 13.43
CA ASP A 500 -47.96 6.71 12.94
C ASP A 500 -47.78 7.30 11.53
N HIS A 501 -46.60 7.16 10.92
CA HIS A 501 -46.25 7.71 9.61
C HIS A 501 -46.13 6.60 8.55
N SER A 502 -47.26 6.17 7.99
CA SER A 502 -47.30 5.08 7.00
C SER A 502 -46.57 5.37 5.68
N ARG A 503 -46.23 6.64 5.41
CA ARG A 503 -45.48 7.09 4.22
C ARG A 503 -43.96 6.97 4.36
N LEU A 504 -43.46 6.58 5.53
CA LEU A 504 -42.03 6.49 5.82
C LEU A 504 -41.58 5.03 5.92
N ARG A 505 -40.47 4.71 5.26
CA ARG A 505 -39.82 3.39 5.32
C ARG A 505 -38.36 3.53 5.71
N PHE A 506 -37.90 2.72 6.65
CA PHE A 506 -36.51 2.74 7.16
C PHE A 506 -35.81 1.40 6.94
N VAL A 507 -34.71 1.40 6.18
CA VAL A 507 -34.01 0.20 5.71
C VAL A 507 -32.54 0.22 6.14
N LYS A 508 -32.01 -0.93 6.57
CA LYS A 508 -30.59 -1.07 6.90
C LYS A 508 -29.76 -1.30 5.66
N VAL A 509 -28.67 -0.55 5.50
CA VAL A 509 -27.70 -0.71 4.41
C VAL A 509 -26.28 -0.79 4.99
N ASN A 510 -25.45 -1.70 4.48
CA ASN A 510 -24.06 -1.87 4.93
C ASN A 510 -23.03 -1.50 3.85
N GLY A 511 -23.50 -1.10 2.67
CA GLY A 511 -22.69 -0.80 1.50
C GLY A 511 -23.36 0.26 0.62
N PRO A 512 -22.76 0.57 -0.54
CA PRO A 512 -23.31 1.56 -1.44
C PRO A 512 -24.62 1.11 -2.10
N ASP A 513 -24.82 -0.20 -2.28
CA ASP A 513 -25.98 -0.78 -2.98
C ASP A 513 -27.30 -0.48 -2.26
N LEU A 514 -28.24 0.09 -3.01
CA LEU A 514 -29.56 0.45 -2.51
C LEU A 514 -30.63 -0.47 -3.12
N ASP A 515 -31.38 -1.15 -2.26
CA ASP A 515 -32.59 -1.91 -2.65
C ASP A 515 -33.76 -0.96 -2.94
N ILE A 516 -33.58 -0.12 -3.96
CA ILE A 516 -34.50 0.90 -4.44
C ILE A 516 -34.50 0.83 -5.97
N PRO A 517 -35.66 0.83 -6.64
CA PRO A 517 -35.72 0.81 -8.10
C PRO A 517 -35.05 2.03 -8.74
N ASP A 518 -34.70 1.89 -10.02
CA ASP A 518 -34.28 3.01 -10.84
C ASP A 518 -35.40 4.06 -10.92
N ASP A 519 -35.03 5.33 -11.04
CA ASP A 519 -35.94 6.46 -11.28
C ASP A 519 -37.05 6.64 -10.23
N HIS A 520 -36.83 6.12 -9.02
CA HIS A 520 -37.86 5.98 -8.01
C HIS A 520 -38.10 7.24 -7.16
N VAL A 521 -37.07 8.07 -6.94
CA VAL A 521 -37.14 9.24 -6.05
C VAL A 521 -36.83 10.55 -6.77
N ASP A 522 -37.47 11.64 -6.37
CA ASP A 522 -37.24 12.97 -6.95
C ASP A 522 -36.00 13.63 -6.35
N VAL A 523 -35.73 13.34 -5.07
CA VAL A 523 -34.64 13.96 -4.31
C VAL A 523 -33.92 12.92 -3.46
N VAL A 524 -32.60 12.94 -3.51
CA VAL A 524 -31.73 12.27 -2.54
C VAL A 524 -31.15 13.31 -1.60
N ILE A 525 -31.28 13.07 -0.29
CA ILE A 525 -30.75 13.92 0.76
C ILE A 525 -29.68 13.15 1.52
N SER A 526 -28.55 13.79 1.81
CA SER A 526 -27.61 13.32 2.82
C SER A 526 -27.38 14.43 3.85
N PHE A 527 -27.92 14.24 5.05
CA PHE A 527 -27.91 15.25 6.10
C PHE A 527 -26.95 14.86 7.22
N LEU A 528 -25.78 15.52 7.25
CA LEU A 528 -24.66 15.33 8.17
C LEU A 528 -23.99 13.94 8.13
N SER A 529 -24.28 13.14 7.11
CA SER A 529 -23.78 11.78 6.92
C SER A 529 -22.80 11.59 5.76
N PHE A 530 -22.78 12.51 4.77
CA PHE A 530 -22.03 12.33 3.51
C PHE A 530 -20.54 12.01 3.71
N ARG A 531 -19.93 12.53 4.77
CA ARG A 531 -18.52 12.30 5.16
C ARG A 531 -18.17 10.83 5.36
N TYR A 532 -19.15 10.00 5.74
CA TYR A 532 -18.97 8.58 6.03
C TYR A 532 -19.03 7.70 4.79
N LEU A 533 -19.58 8.24 3.70
CA LEU A 533 -19.84 7.49 2.49
C LEU A 533 -18.57 7.31 1.66
N ASP A 534 -18.54 6.21 0.93
CA ASP A 534 -17.67 6.08 -0.22
C ASP A 534 -18.35 6.79 -1.41
N TRP A 535 -17.79 7.93 -1.79
CA TRP A 535 -18.50 8.88 -2.61
C TRP A 535 -18.73 8.39 -4.04
N ASP A 536 -17.78 7.67 -4.64
CA ASP A 536 -17.91 7.23 -6.03
C ASP A 536 -18.98 6.14 -6.19
N PRO A 537 -18.95 5.03 -5.41
CA PRO A 537 -19.97 3.99 -5.51
C PRO A 537 -21.35 4.50 -5.13
N VAL A 538 -21.47 5.32 -4.07
CA VAL A 538 -22.78 5.86 -3.67
C VAL A 538 -23.31 6.84 -4.72
N MET A 539 -22.45 7.59 -5.42
CA MET A 539 -22.91 8.50 -6.48
C MET A 539 -23.46 7.76 -7.70
N ALA A 540 -22.96 6.56 -8.01
CA ALA A 540 -23.55 5.70 -9.03
C ALA A 540 -24.99 5.32 -8.64
N GLU A 541 -25.19 4.88 -7.39
CA GLU A 541 -26.52 4.53 -6.87
C GLU A 541 -27.45 5.74 -6.77
N ILE A 542 -26.96 6.91 -6.35
CA ILE A 542 -27.73 8.16 -6.34
C ILE A 542 -28.27 8.48 -7.75
N ARG A 543 -27.43 8.40 -8.78
CA ARG A 543 -27.89 8.65 -10.17
C ARG A 543 -28.86 7.60 -10.67
N ARG A 544 -28.71 6.35 -10.25
CA ARG A 544 -29.61 5.25 -10.62
C ARG A 544 -31.00 5.47 -10.04
N VAL A 545 -31.11 5.74 -8.73
CA VAL A 545 -32.40 5.84 -8.04
C VAL A 545 -33.13 7.17 -8.26
N LEU A 546 -32.42 8.25 -8.58
CA LEU A 546 -33.05 9.55 -8.88
C LEU A 546 -33.88 9.47 -10.16
N ALA A 547 -35.09 10.01 -10.20
CA ALA A 547 -35.82 10.20 -11.44
C ALA A 547 -35.07 11.18 -12.38
N PRO A 548 -35.38 11.20 -13.69
CA PRO A 548 -34.85 12.24 -14.58
C PRO A 548 -35.10 13.64 -14.00
N ALA A 549 -34.08 14.51 -14.05
CA ALA A 549 -34.08 15.85 -13.43
C ALA A 549 -34.19 15.85 -11.89
N GLY A 550 -34.01 14.70 -11.24
CA GLY A 550 -33.93 14.59 -9.79
C GLY A 550 -32.69 15.29 -9.21
N ARG A 551 -32.69 15.53 -7.91
CA ARG A 551 -31.68 16.39 -7.23
C ARG A 551 -30.97 15.68 -6.09
N LEU A 552 -29.69 15.97 -5.90
CA LEU A 552 -28.92 15.60 -4.72
C LEU A 552 -28.70 16.82 -3.82
N TRP A 553 -29.13 16.71 -2.56
CA TRP A 553 -28.90 17.70 -1.53
C TRP A 553 -28.00 17.15 -0.43
N VAL A 554 -26.90 17.83 -0.17
CA VAL A 554 -25.95 17.44 0.88
C VAL A 554 -25.79 18.59 1.86
N VAL A 555 -26.06 18.33 3.14
CA VAL A 555 -25.67 19.21 4.23
C VAL A 555 -24.63 18.46 5.04
N ASP A 556 -23.47 19.04 5.28
CA ASP A 556 -22.44 18.35 6.04
C ASP A 556 -21.52 19.28 6.85
N MET A 557 -20.85 18.75 7.85
CA MET A 557 -19.83 19.48 8.60
C MET A 557 -18.45 19.15 8.04
N VAL A 558 -17.63 20.15 7.79
CA VAL A 558 -16.28 20.04 7.23
C VAL A 558 -15.26 20.78 8.10
N GLN A 559 -14.02 20.30 8.09
CA GLN A 559 -12.93 20.94 8.84
C GLN A 559 -12.30 22.04 7.99
N HIS A 560 -12.46 23.29 8.42
CA HIS A 560 -11.76 24.44 7.86
C HIS A 560 -11.72 25.58 8.88
N PRO A 561 -10.53 25.97 9.39
CA PRO A 561 -10.40 27.09 10.32
C PRO A 561 -10.97 28.39 9.76
N VAL A 562 -11.62 29.18 10.63
CA VAL A 562 -12.19 30.47 10.22
C VAL A 562 -11.08 31.46 9.87
N ARG A 563 -11.23 32.14 8.73
CA ARG A 563 -10.32 33.22 8.30
C ARG A 563 -10.78 34.55 8.91
N ALA A 564 -9.89 35.54 9.02
CA ALA A 564 -10.23 36.86 9.58
C ALA A 564 -11.44 37.52 8.89
N ARG A 565 -11.56 37.38 7.57
CA ARG A 565 -12.70 37.88 6.78
C ARG A 565 -14.04 37.21 7.09
N GLU A 566 -14.02 36.05 7.75
CA GLU A 566 -15.20 35.23 8.07
C GLU A 566 -15.64 35.40 9.53
N LEU A 567 -15.03 36.32 10.29
CA LEU A 567 -15.36 36.56 11.70
C LEU A 567 -16.83 36.95 11.91
N GLY A 568 -17.45 37.63 10.95
CA GLY A 568 -18.88 37.93 11.00
C GLY A 568 -19.77 36.67 10.95
N VAL A 569 -19.39 35.67 10.15
CA VAL A 569 -20.10 34.38 10.09
C VAL A 569 -19.93 33.63 11.41
N LEU A 570 -18.72 33.60 11.96
CA LEU A 570 -18.44 32.97 13.26
C LEU A 570 -19.24 33.63 14.39
N ALA A 571 -19.29 34.96 14.43
CA ALA A 571 -20.05 35.71 15.44
C ALA A 571 -21.54 35.39 15.35
N ARG A 572 -22.14 35.47 14.16
CA ARG A 572 -23.57 35.14 13.94
C ARG A 572 -23.87 33.69 14.33
N SER A 573 -23.04 32.75 13.90
CA SER A 573 -23.19 31.31 14.23
C SER A 573 -23.10 31.07 15.74
N SER A 574 -22.16 31.74 16.43
CA SER A 574 -22.00 31.61 17.88
C SER A 574 -23.21 32.15 18.64
N VAL A 575 -23.75 33.29 18.21
CA VAL A 575 -24.98 33.87 18.78
C VAL A 575 -26.18 32.95 18.55
N ALA A 576 -26.33 32.41 17.34
CA ALA A 576 -27.40 31.47 17.01
C ALA A 576 -27.33 30.21 17.89
N HIS A 577 -26.16 29.58 18.01
CA HIS A 577 -25.97 28.41 18.89
C HIS A 577 -26.32 28.70 20.36
N LEU A 578 -25.92 29.88 20.87
CA LEU A 578 -26.27 30.29 22.23
C LEU A 578 -27.77 30.53 22.39
N ARG A 579 -28.41 31.17 21.40
CA ARG A 579 -29.86 31.42 21.38
C ARG A 579 -30.63 30.11 21.38
N THR A 580 -30.26 29.14 20.54
CA THR A 580 -30.91 27.82 20.50
C THR A 580 -30.80 27.10 21.83
N ARG A 581 -29.60 27.06 22.44
CA ARG A 581 -29.41 26.43 23.76
C ARG A 581 -30.22 27.10 24.88
N ARG A 582 -30.37 28.42 24.83
CA ARG A 582 -31.19 29.17 25.79
C ARG A 582 -32.69 28.95 25.57
N ALA A 583 -33.13 28.95 24.33
CA ALA A 583 -34.54 28.75 23.98
C ALA A 583 -34.98 27.28 24.17
N ARG A 584 -34.04 26.33 24.12
CA ARG A 584 -34.31 24.88 24.21
C ARG A 584 -33.43 24.25 25.30
N PRO A 585 -33.75 24.46 26.59
CA PRO A 585 -32.92 23.99 27.70
C PRO A 585 -32.83 22.46 27.78
N GLN A 586 -33.88 21.74 27.40
CA GLN A 586 -33.87 20.27 27.35
C GLN A 586 -32.86 19.76 26.31
N PHE A 587 -32.90 20.31 25.09
CA PHE A 587 -31.89 20.04 24.06
C PHE A 587 -30.47 20.29 24.56
N ALA A 588 -30.23 21.39 25.28
CA ALA A 588 -28.90 21.68 25.82
C ALA A 588 -28.44 20.60 26.83
N LYS A 589 -29.35 20.08 27.66
CA LYS A 589 -29.07 18.98 28.61
C LYS A 589 -28.78 17.67 27.87
N ASP A 590 -29.63 17.28 26.93
CA ASP A 590 -29.49 16.03 26.18
C ASP A 590 -28.24 16.05 25.28
N LEU A 591 -27.95 17.17 24.62
CA LEU A 591 -26.72 17.35 23.86
C LEU A 591 -25.48 17.25 24.75
N THR A 592 -25.53 17.77 25.97
CA THR A 592 -24.43 17.63 26.93
C THR A 592 -24.25 16.17 27.31
N ALA A 593 -25.33 15.47 27.70
CA ALA A 593 -25.29 14.05 28.04
C ALA A 593 -24.69 13.20 26.90
N LEU A 594 -25.11 13.44 25.66
CA LEU A 594 -24.57 12.80 24.47
C LEU A 594 -23.07 13.09 24.32
N THR A 595 -22.70 14.37 24.26
CA THR A 595 -21.33 14.79 23.89
C THR A 595 -20.28 14.52 24.97
N THR A 596 -20.69 14.26 26.21
CA THR A 596 -19.80 13.84 27.30
C THR A 596 -19.77 12.32 27.50
N HIS A 597 -20.60 11.55 26.80
CA HIS A 597 -20.66 10.10 26.97
C HIS A 597 -19.38 9.41 26.45
N PRO A 598 -18.82 8.41 27.17
CA PRO A 598 -17.61 7.72 26.73
C PRO A 598 -17.71 7.10 25.33
N ASP A 599 -18.83 6.44 25.02
CA ASP A 599 -19.04 5.84 23.69
C ASP A 599 -19.14 6.91 22.59
N TRP A 600 -19.68 8.10 22.88
CA TRP A 600 -19.69 9.21 21.90
C TRP A 600 -18.29 9.71 21.63
N LEU A 601 -17.49 9.92 22.68
CA LEU A 601 -16.10 10.36 22.56
C LEU A 601 -15.26 9.33 21.80
N ASN A 602 -15.48 8.04 22.05
CA ASN A 602 -14.83 6.95 21.32
C ASN A 602 -15.27 6.93 19.84
N MET A 603 -16.57 7.00 19.56
CA MET A 603 -17.10 7.02 18.20
C MET A 603 -16.51 8.20 17.39
N VAL A 604 -16.50 9.42 17.95
CA VAL A 604 -15.97 10.62 17.26
C VAL A 604 -14.47 10.52 16.98
N GLN A 605 -13.69 9.84 17.82
CA GLN A 605 -12.25 9.62 17.57
C GLN A 605 -11.99 8.82 16.29
N HIS A 606 -12.90 7.91 15.94
CA HIS A 606 -12.77 7.03 14.77
C HIS A 606 -13.55 7.53 13.55
N ASN A 607 -14.32 8.61 13.70
CA ASN A 607 -15.18 9.21 12.68
C ASN A 607 -14.81 10.68 12.40
N PRO A 608 -13.59 10.97 11.92
CA PRO A 608 -13.11 12.33 11.78
C PRO A 608 -13.78 13.09 10.63
N ILE A 609 -13.88 14.39 10.84
CA ILE A 609 -14.45 15.33 9.88
C ILE A 609 -13.49 15.53 8.70
N ARG A 610 -13.98 15.32 7.47
CA ARG A 610 -13.25 15.59 6.21
C ARG A 610 -12.99 17.08 6.01
N ALA A 611 -11.97 17.44 5.23
CA ALA A 611 -11.65 18.84 4.98
C ALA A 611 -12.58 19.47 3.93
N GLU A 612 -12.84 20.78 4.02
CA GLU A 612 -13.73 21.49 3.08
C GLU A 612 -13.29 21.38 1.61
N HIS A 613 -11.98 21.42 1.35
CA HIS A 613 -11.46 21.36 -0.01
C HIS A 613 -11.73 19.99 -0.68
N GLU A 614 -11.89 18.92 0.10
CA GLU A 614 -12.28 17.59 -0.43
C GLU A 614 -13.70 17.65 -1.02
N TYR A 615 -14.63 18.32 -0.32
CA TYR A 615 -16.01 18.53 -0.80
C TYR A 615 -16.04 19.45 -2.01
N GLN A 616 -15.33 20.57 -1.95
CA GLN A 616 -15.26 21.53 -3.06
C GLN A 616 -14.73 20.85 -4.32
N TRP A 617 -13.65 20.08 -4.19
CA TRP A 617 -13.07 19.36 -5.31
C TRP A 617 -14.04 18.32 -5.86
N TYR A 618 -14.58 17.46 -4.99
CA TYR A 618 -15.45 16.35 -5.40
C TYR A 618 -16.73 16.80 -6.08
N PHE A 619 -17.37 17.84 -5.56
CA PHE A 619 -18.57 18.38 -6.16
C PHE A 619 -18.27 19.19 -7.42
N ALA A 620 -17.22 20.01 -7.44
CA ALA A 620 -16.89 20.80 -8.62
C ALA A 620 -16.50 19.92 -9.82
N SER A 621 -15.86 18.76 -9.59
CA SER A 621 -15.50 17.83 -10.66
C SER A 621 -16.72 17.11 -11.27
N ARG A 622 -17.79 16.91 -10.49
CA ARG A 622 -19.00 16.20 -10.93
C ARG A 622 -20.13 17.09 -11.37
N PHE A 623 -20.20 18.29 -10.81
CA PHE A 623 -21.29 19.24 -10.98
C PHE A 623 -20.71 20.62 -11.32
N PRO A 624 -20.11 20.80 -12.51
CA PRO A 624 -19.51 22.07 -12.90
C PRO A 624 -20.52 23.23 -12.79
N GLY A 625 -20.08 24.36 -12.24
CA GLY A 625 -20.93 25.55 -12.07
C GLY A 625 -21.72 25.61 -10.76
N THR A 626 -21.81 24.51 -10.01
CA THR A 626 -22.39 24.50 -8.66
C THR A 626 -21.39 25.01 -7.61
N ARG A 627 -21.88 25.36 -6.41
CA ARG A 627 -21.05 25.88 -5.31
C ARG A 627 -21.42 25.24 -3.98
N LEU A 628 -20.41 25.08 -3.14
CA LEU A 628 -20.58 24.70 -1.75
C LEU A 628 -20.88 25.95 -0.92
N GLU A 629 -22.07 26.02 -0.32
CA GLU A 629 -22.51 27.12 0.53
C GLU A 629 -22.07 26.88 1.98
N THR A 630 -21.69 27.93 2.72
CA THR A 630 -21.42 27.82 4.18
C THR A 630 -22.63 28.30 4.96
N LEU A 631 -23.22 27.42 5.77
CA LEU A 631 -24.38 27.72 6.60
C LEU A 631 -23.97 28.27 7.97
N THR A 632 -23.06 27.58 8.66
CA THR A 632 -22.58 27.97 10.00
C THR A 632 -21.09 27.74 10.13
N ALA A 633 -20.44 28.45 11.05
CA ALA A 633 -19.02 28.28 11.33
C ALA A 633 -18.71 28.25 12.84
N THR A 634 -17.76 27.41 13.21
CA THR A 634 -17.09 27.37 14.51
C THR A 634 -15.60 27.67 14.30
N ARG A 635 -14.80 27.72 15.38
CA ARG A 635 -13.37 28.02 15.27
C ARG A 635 -12.60 27.03 14.37
N SER A 636 -12.98 25.76 14.36
CA SER A 636 -12.25 24.67 13.69
C SER A 636 -13.02 23.97 12.57
N ALA A 637 -14.35 24.09 12.54
CA ALA A 637 -15.23 23.43 11.57
C ALA A 637 -16.35 24.37 11.09
N ARG A 638 -16.98 24.04 9.96
CA ARG A 638 -18.14 24.75 9.42
C ARG A 638 -19.16 23.74 8.90
N VAL A 639 -20.43 24.12 8.90
CA VAL A 639 -21.48 23.37 8.21
C VAL A 639 -21.65 23.97 6.82
N VAL A 640 -21.59 23.11 5.82
CA VAL A 640 -21.73 23.43 4.42
C VAL A 640 -22.97 22.76 3.85
N ALA A 641 -23.49 23.33 2.77
CA ALA A 641 -24.58 22.74 2.02
C ALA A 641 -24.32 22.80 0.51
N PHE A 642 -24.86 21.82 -0.19
CA PHE A 642 -24.65 21.60 -1.60
C PHE A 642 -25.97 21.16 -2.25
N ASP A 643 -26.35 21.86 -3.31
CA ASP A 643 -27.44 21.47 -4.20
C ASP A 643 -26.85 21.18 -5.58
N SER A 644 -27.07 19.97 -6.07
CA SER A 644 -26.58 19.57 -7.39
C SER A 644 -27.31 20.27 -8.54
N GLY A 645 -28.49 20.84 -8.27
CA GLY A 645 -29.48 21.12 -9.31
C GLY A 645 -30.04 19.83 -9.92
N PRO A 646 -30.89 19.95 -10.96
CA PRO A 646 -31.38 18.81 -11.71
C PRO A 646 -30.24 17.98 -12.30
N LEU A 647 -30.29 16.67 -12.11
CA LEU A 647 -29.30 15.74 -12.65
C LEU A 647 -29.83 15.00 -13.86
N ASP A 648 -29.00 14.98 -14.91
CA ASP A 648 -29.20 14.12 -16.06
C ASP A 648 -28.89 12.66 -15.72
N LYS A 649 -29.54 11.75 -16.44
CA LYS A 649 -29.25 10.32 -16.34
C LYS A 649 -27.88 10.00 -16.92
N GLY A 650 -27.19 9.05 -16.30
CA GLY A 650 -25.90 8.55 -16.79
C GLY A 650 -25.05 7.93 -15.69
N HIS A 651 -23.85 7.50 -16.08
CA HIS A 651 -22.89 6.87 -15.19
C HIS A 651 -21.93 7.89 -14.56
N THR A 652 -21.51 7.62 -13.32
CA THR A 652 -20.43 8.35 -12.66
C THR A 652 -19.15 7.59 -12.87
N ALA A 653 -18.20 8.17 -13.62
CA ALA A 653 -16.86 7.58 -13.71
C ALA A 653 -16.20 7.60 -12.31
N PRO A 654 -15.57 6.50 -11.87
CA PRO A 654 -14.72 6.52 -10.69
C PRO A 654 -13.62 7.56 -10.88
N LEU A 655 -13.44 8.42 -9.88
CA LEU A 655 -12.32 9.35 -9.88
C LEU A 655 -11.15 8.69 -9.17
N THR A 656 -10.12 8.35 -9.93
CA THR A 656 -8.78 8.64 -9.45
C THR A 656 -8.71 10.14 -9.26
N TYR A 657 -8.53 10.60 -8.01
CA TYR A 657 -8.21 12.00 -7.70
C TYR A 657 -7.28 12.57 -8.78
N PRO A 658 -7.57 13.78 -9.33
CA PRO A 658 -7.05 14.17 -10.63
C PRO A 658 -5.55 14.14 -10.65
#